data_AF-A0A1Y5LE51-F1
#
_entry.id   AF-A0A1Y5LE51-F1
#
_cell.length_a   1.000
_cell.length_b   1.000
_cell.length_c   1.000
_cell.angle_alpha   90.00
_cell.angle_beta   90.00
_cell.angle_gamma   90.00
#
_symmetry.space_group_name_H-M   'P 1'
#
loop_
_entity.id
_entity.type
_entity.pdbx_description
1 polymer ?
#
loop_
_entity_poly.entity_id
_entity_poly.type
_entity_poly.pdbx_seq_one_letter_code
_entity_poly.pdbx_strand_id
1 'polypeptide(L)'
;MPTLDPGPPATPSPGREFAGIEVFDASEHNLAHVDVFIPRDCIVAFTGVSGSGKSSLAFGTIYAEAQRRFLESVTPYARRLMDQVGAPRVGDITGLPPAVALQQARGHTSARSSVGTLTHISNVLRMLFSRAGTYPQDADILDSNAFSPNTPEGGCPTCHGLGRTHDVDVDALVPDPSRSIRDGAVAAWPGAWLGKNYRDILDTLGIDVDRPWSELPAGQREWILTTDEQPTVTVSPIRDPGKMVRDYQGTFSSARTYVLHTFATTKSATQRAKVSRYLVSRPCGACDGKRLRPEALAVRFAGLDIADATELPLADLATVLETAVASHDASADDATDRASEALVDNLLGRLRGLSELGLGYLSLGRSTTTLSPGELQRLRLATQLQSGLFGVLYVLDEPSAGLHPADTEALVAAVRRLRAAGNSVFVIEHNLDVVRAADWIVDVGPDAGEHGGKVLYSGPVDGLASIAESVTRRYLFEQSGNYPDPAQPGTWIELSGITMHNLRDLSVRIPLGVLTAVTGVSGSGKSTLVSRVLTDVIARHLGVDDEPGPDTVSDDADDSTAVLADGRDTIEPTVVSSHGLGHINRLVRVDQTPIGRTPRSNLATYTGLFDVIRKLFAGHPTARERGYSPGRFSFNVTGGRCDECEGAGVITIGMLFLPEASAPCPACTGARYNAETLEILVDGRSIADVLAMTVDDARDFLNHVPAAKKSLDMLVEVGLRYLRLGQSATTLSGGEAQRVKLASELQRVRSGHTLYVLDEPTTGLHPADVDRLMVVLRRLVAAENTVVLVEHDMSVIASADWMIDLGPGGGDNGGRIIASGQPAIVAETADSATAAYLCRHLAPSAV
;
A
#
# COMPACT_ATOMS: atom_id res chain seq x y z
N MET A 1 -36.04 -24.95 13.95
CA MET A 1 -36.60 -23.76 13.28
C MET A 1 -37.60 -23.08 14.21
N PRO A 2 -37.31 -21.83 14.61
CA PRO A 2 -38.33 -20.80 14.69
C PRO A 2 -37.98 -19.66 13.71
N THR A 3 -38.98 -19.30 12.91
CA THR A 3 -39.03 -18.15 12.00
C THR A 3 -39.00 -16.85 12.79
N LEU A 4 -38.01 -15.98 12.53
CA LEU A 4 -38.01 -14.60 13.00
C LEU A 4 -38.83 -13.75 12.01
N ASP A 5 -39.96 -13.27 12.50
CA ASP A 5 -40.86 -12.32 11.85
C ASP A 5 -40.18 -10.94 11.81
N PRO A 6 -39.91 -10.33 10.63
CA PRO A 6 -39.33 -9.00 10.56
C PRO A 6 -40.43 -7.99 10.94
N GLY A 7 -40.35 -7.45 12.16
CA GLY A 7 -41.23 -6.36 12.58
C GLY A 7 -41.19 -5.17 11.59
N PRO A 8 -42.25 -4.34 11.53
CA PRO A 8 -42.35 -3.30 10.52
C PRO A 8 -41.27 -2.23 10.73
N PRO A 9 -40.76 -1.59 9.65
CA PRO A 9 -39.86 -0.45 9.78
C PRO A 9 -40.59 0.67 10.53
N ALA A 10 -39.93 1.23 11.55
CA ALA A 10 -40.47 2.34 12.31
C ALA A 10 -40.69 3.55 11.39
N THR A 11 -41.94 3.93 11.17
CA THR A 11 -42.29 5.18 10.48
C THR A 11 -41.95 6.39 11.36
N PRO A 12 -41.22 7.40 10.86
CA PRO A 12 -40.85 8.57 11.65
C PRO A 12 -42.03 9.53 11.82
N SER A 13 -42.26 9.97 13.06
CA SER A 13 -43.24 10.98 13.45
C SER A 13 -42.73 12.41 13.18
N PRO A 14 -43.60 13.38 12.86
CA PRO A 14 -43.20 14.76 12.59
C PRO A 14 -43.04 15.56 13.89
N GLY A 15 -41.78 15.93 14.21
CA GLY A 15 -41.44 16.85 15.31
C GLY A 15 -39.92 17.02 15.43
N ARG A 16 -39.41 18.23 15.19
CA ARG A 16 -37.98 18.59 15.33
C ARG A 16 -37.52 18.47 16.79
N GLU A 17 -36.74 17.42 17.08
CA GLU A 17 -35.83 17.28 18.24
C GLU A 17 -34.73 16.29 17.82
N PHE A 18 -33.77 16.71 17.01
CA PHE A 18 -32.73 15.80 16.54
C PHE A 18 -31.51 15.81 17.48
N ALA A 19 -31.11 14.64 17.94
CA ALA A 19 -29.74 14.35 18.37
C ALA A 19 -28.89 14.07 17.12
N GLY A 20 -28.08 15.03 16.67
CA GLY A 20 -27.27 14.91 15.45
C GLY A 20 -26.06 15.83 15.45
N ILE A 21 -25.24 15.74 14.41
CA ILE A 21 -24.12 16.64 14.13
C ILE A 21 -24.62 17.67 13.13
N GLU A 22 -24.54 18.94 13.49
CA GLU A 22 -24.84 20.06 12.58
C GLU A 22 -23.54 20.75 12.22
N VAL A 23 -23.22 20.79 10.93
CA VAL A 23 -22.08 21.51 10.37
C VAL A 23 -22.60 22.78 9.73
N PHE A 24 -21.99 23.91 10.06
CA PHE A 24 -22.32 25.22 9.52
C PHE A 24 -21.08 25.87 8.87
N ASP A 25 -21.24 26.36 7.64
CA ASP A 25 -20.26 27.11 6.88
C ASP A 25 -18.91 26.39 6.70
N ALA A 26 -18.94 25.10 6.34
CA ALA A 26 -17.72 24.35 6.05
C ALA A 26 -17.13 24.73 4.69
N SER A 27 -15.86 25.13 4.67
CA SER A 27 -15.13 25.62 3.49
C SER A 27 -13.71 25.03 3.37
N GLU A 28 -13.48 23.87 4.00
CA GLU A 28 -12.21 23.15 3.91
C GLU A 28 -11.96 22.62 2.49
N HIS A 29 -10.75 22.82 1.97
CA HIS A 29 -10.37 22.52 0.58
C HIS A 29 -11.34 23.11 -0.48
N ASN A 30 -12.13 22.25 -1.13
CA ASN A 30 -13.07 22.61 -2.19
C ASN A 30 -14.52 22.69 -1.71
N LEU A 31 -14.80 22.54 -0.40
CA LEU A 31 -16.16 22.69 0.13
C LEU A 31 -16.68 24.12 -0.08
N ALA A 32 -17.90 24.23 -0.59
CA ALA A 32 -18.50 25.48 -1.01
C ALA A 32 -19.47 26.03 0.05
N HIS A 33 -18.94 26.39 1.24
CA HIS A 33 -19.73 26.92 2.37
C HIS A 33 -20.89 25.99 2.73
N VAL A 34 -20.56 24.75 3.07
CA VAL A 34 -21.51 23.66 3.27
C VAL A 34 -22.15 23.72 4.65
N ASP A 35 -23.49 23.72 4.65
CA ASP A 35 -24.33 23.44 5.82
C ASP A 35 -24.94 22.05 5.71
N VAL A 36 -24.76 21.20 6.72
CA VAL A 36 -25.31 19.83 6.69
C VAL A 36 -25.68 19.32 8.07
N PHE A 37 -26.84 18.69 8.16
CA PHE A 37 -27.26 17.89 9.31
C PHE A 37 -26.94 16.41 9.06
N ILE A 38 -26.40 15.73 10.07
CA ILE A 38 -26.07 14.31 10.01
C ILE A 38 -26.49 13.63 11.33
N PRO A 39 -27.33 12.58 11.30
CA PRO A 39 -27.76 11.90 12.51
C PRO A 39 -26.62 11.17 13.24
N ARG A 40 -26.75 11.04 14.57
CA ARG A 40 -25.90 10.17 15.41
C ARG A 40 -26.53 8.77 15.54
N ASP A 41 -25.77 7.85 16.10
CA ASP A 41 -26.19 6.48 16.47
C ASP A 41 -26.71 5.63 15.30
N CYS A 42 -26.20 5.93 14.10
CA CYS A 42 -26.52 5.24 12.86
C CYS A 42 -25.28 5.14 11.95
N ILE A 43 -25.44 4.37 10.87
CA ILE A 43 -24.44 4.24 9.82
C ILE A 43 -24.75 5.28 8.74
N VAL A 44 -23.80 6.18 8.51
CA VAL A 44 -23.91 7.25 7.51
C VAL A 44 -22.89 7.01 6.40
N ALA A 45 -23.37 6.83 5.18
CA ALA A 45 -22.52 6.72 3.99
C ALA A 45 -22.22 8.10 3.39
N PHE A 46 -20.96 8.42 3.14
CA PHE A 46 -20.53 9.59 2.36
C PHE A 46 -20.22 9.13 0.93
N THR A 47 -20.91 9.71 -0.05
CA THR A 47 -20.85 9.28 -1.47
C THR A 47 -20.65 10.47 -2.41
N GLY A 48 -20.37 10.19 -3.68
CA GLY A 48 -19.98 11.18 -4.70
C GLY A 48 -18.69 10.82 -5.44
N VAL A 49 -18.44 11.44 -6.59
CA VAL A 49 -17.27 11.14 -7.47
C VAL A 49 -15.92 11.42 -6.81
N SER A 50 -14.83 10.85 -7.33
CA SER A 50 -13.48 11.11 -6.80
C SER A 50 -13.16 12.62 -6.84
N GLY A 51 -12.63 13.19 -5.76
CA GLY A 51 -12.38 14.64 -5.67
C GLY A 51 -13.62 15.51 -5.39
N SER A 52 -14.81 14.96 -5.17
CA SER A 52 -16.03 15.76 -4.94
C SER A 52 -16.08 16.52 -3.62
N GLY A 53 -15.27 16.15 -2.61
CA GLY A 53 -15.23 16.80 -1.29
C GLY A 53 -15.70 15.92 -0.12
N LYS A 54 -16.01 14.63 -0.34
CA LYS A 54 -16.37 13.67 0.72
C LYS A 54 -15.38 13.65 1.88
N SER A 55 -14.10 13.40 1.58
CA SER A 55 -13.03 13.33 2.58
C SER A 55 -12.73 14.70 3.17
N SER A 56 -12.90 15.78 2.40
CA SER A 56 -12.81 17.16 2.94
C SER A 56 -13.83 17.37 4.05
N LEU A 57 -15.08 16.93 3.86
CA LEU A 57 -16.15 17.07 4.85
C LEU A 57 -15.97 16.10 6.04
N ALA A 58 -15.81 14.81 5.78
CA ALA A 58 -15.77 13.79 6.82
C ALA A 58 -14.45 13.80 7.62
N PHE A 59 -13.29 13.85 6.94
CA PHE A 59 -11.99 13.88 7.59
C PHE A 59 -11.46 15.30 7.84
N GLY A 60 -11.42 16.12 6.79
CA GLY A 60 -10.83 17.45 6.83
C GLY A 60 -11.58 18.43 7.73
N THR A 61 -12.90 18.25 7.87
CA THR A 61 -13.75 19.10 8.72
C THR A 61 -14.18 18.37 9.99
N ILE A 62 -15.04 17.35 9.89
CA ILE A 62 -15.72 16.76 11.05
C ILE A 62 -14.73 16.03 11.98
N TYR A 63 -13.95 15.08 11.45
CA TYR A 63 -12.98 14.33 12.24
C TYR A 63 -11.88 15.24 12.80
N ALA A 64 -11.30 16.10 11.95
CA ALA A 64 -10.25 17.02 12.36
C ALA A 64 -10.71 17.95 13.49
N GLU A 65 -11.93 18.47 13.41
CA GLU A 65 -12.50 19.32 14.46
C GLU A 65 -12.79 18.54 15.75
N ALA A 66 -13.30 17.30 15.65
CA ALA A 66 -13.50 16.44 16.80
C ALA A 66 -12.17 16.14 17.53
N GLN A 67 -11.13 15.82 16.76
CA GLN A 67 -9.80 15.53 17.28
C GLN A 67 -9.15 16.77 17.90
N ARG A 68 -9.29 17.94 17.26
CA ARG A 68 -8.80 19.22 17.79
C ARG A 68 -9.44 19.55 19.13
N ARG A 69 -10.78 19.58 19.21
CA ARG A 69 -11.54 19.85 20.44
C ARG A 69 -11.17 18.90 21.57
N PHE A 70 -11.01 17.61 21.26
CA PHE A 70 -10.59 16.60 22.23
C PHE A 70 -9.17 16.86 22.74
N LEU A 71 -8.18 17.01 21.85
CA LEU A 71 -6.78 17.16 22.24
C LEU A 71 -6.49 18.48 22.97
N GLU A 72 -7.15 19.58 22.58
CA GLU A 72 -7.06 20.86 23.28
C GLU A 72 -7.59 20.78 24.73
N SER A 73 -8.47 19.82 25.00
CA SER A 73 -9.05 19.56 26.32
C SER A 73 -8.18 18.61 27.15
N VAL A 74 -7.32 17.80 26.52
CA VAL A 74 -6.57 16.72 27.20
C VAL A 74 -5.21 17.19 27.74
N THR A 75 -4.40 17.95 26.98
CA THR A 75 -3.14 18.51 27.53
C THR A 75 -2.77 19.89 26.99
N PRO A 76 -2.12 20.75 27.81
CA PRO A 76 -1.55 22.02 27.34
C PRO A 76 -0.46 21.87 26.26
N TYR A 77 0.24 20.73 26.24
CA TYR A 77 1.27 20.44 25.23
C TYR A 77 0.65 20.17 23.85
N ALA A 78 -0.41 19.35 23.80
CA ALA A 78 -1.13 19.07 22.55
C ALA A 78 -1.71 20.35 21.93
N ARG A 79 -2.21 21.29 22.76
CA ARG A 79 -2.72 22.58 22.30
C ARG A 79 -1.71 23.37 21.47
N ARG A 80 -0.45 23.47 21.92
CA ARG A 80 0.62 24.19 21.19
C ARG A 80 0.98 23.53 19.86
N LEU A 81 0.83 22.22 19.76
CA LEU A 81 1.09 21.48 18.52
C LEU A 81 -0.05 21.70 17.51
N MET A 82 -1.31 21.71 17.97
CA MET A 82 -2.46 21.96 17.08
C MET A 82 -2.42 23.37 16.46
N ASP A 83 -1.93 24.37 17.20
CA ASP A 83 -1.73 25.73 16.66
C ASP A 83 -0.81 25.76 15.42
N GLN A 84 0.11 24.80 15.27
CA GLN A 84 1.03 24.72 14.13
C GLN A 84 0.43 24.01 12.91
N VAL A 85 -0.51 23.08 13.13
CA VAL A 85 -1.22 22.35 12.07
C VAL A 85 -2.28 23.24 11.42
N GLY A 86 -2.89 24.13 12.22
CA GLY A 86 -4.00 24.98 11.81
C GLY A 86 -5.37 24.34 12.13
N ALA A 87 -6.40 25.18 12.22
CA ALA A 87 -7.77 24.74 12.44
C ALA A 87 -8.48 24.47 11.10
N PRO A 88 -9.40 23.48 11.03
CA PRO A 88 -10.27 23.31 9.88
C PRO A 88 -11.07 24.58 9.57
N ARG A 89 -11.32 24.84 8.29
CA ARG A 89 -12.15 25.96 7.83
C ARG A 89 -13.62 25.61 7.93
N VAL A 90 -14.22 25.92 9.07
CA VAL A 90 -15.64 25.73 9.35
C VAL A 90 -16.15 26.82 10.30
N GLY A 91 -17.38 27.29 10.10
CA GLY A 91 -18.00 28.29 10.96
C GLY A 91 -18.33 27.75 12.35
N ASP A 92 -19.16 26.70 12.41
CA ASP A 92 -19.47 26.00 13.66
C ASP A 92 -19.82 24.52 13.41
N ILE A 93 -19.62 23.69 14.44
CA ILE A 93 -20.12 22.31 14.47
C ILE A 93 -20.74 22.04 15.83
N THR A 94 -22.03 21.67 15.87
CA THR A 94 -22.74 21.29 17.09
C THR A 94 -22.97 19.77 17.15
N GLY A 95 -23.14 19.22 18.37
CA GLY A 95 -23.45 17.81 18.57
C GLY A 95 -22.31 16.82 18.24
N LEU A 96 -21.08 17.30 18.07
CA LEU A 96 -19.90 16.52 17.67
C LEU A 96 -19.32 15.68 18.84
N PRO A 97 -19.37 14.34 18.81
CA PRO A 97 -18.71 13.50 19.80
C PRO A 97 -17.20 13.35 19.53
N PRO A 98 -16.41 12.79 20.47
CA PRO A 98 -15.04 12.36 20.18
C PRO A 98 -15.01 11.37 19.01
N ALA A 99 -14.01 11.49 18.14
CA ALA A 99 -13.93 10.70 16.92
C ALA A 99 -12.68 9.83 16.83
N VAL A 100 -12.83 8.65 16.22
CA VAL A 100 -11.77 7.69 15.93
C VAL A 100 -11.76 7.46 14.42
N ALA A 101 -10.63 7.76 13.78
CA ALA A 101 -10.45 7.51 12.35
C ALA A 101 -9.86 6.12 12.11
N LEU A 102 -10.48 5.38 11.19
CA LEU A 102 -9.90 4.23 10.53
C LEU A 102 -9.67 4.60 9.07
N GLN A 103 -8.62 5.39 8.84
CA GLN A 103 -8.17 5.69 7.48
C GLN A 103 -7.53 4.46 6.87
N GLN A 104 -7.55 4.39 5.54
CA GLN A 104 -6.57 3.63 4.78
C GLN A 104 -5.18 4.27 4.98
N ALA A 105 -4.64 4.17 6.19
CA ALA A 105 -3.32 4.68 6.45
C ALA A 105 -2.37 3.93 5.53
N ARG A 106 -1.65 4.67 4.67
CA ARG A 106 -0.32 4.33 4.13
C ARG A 106 0.73 4.24 5.25
N GLY A 107 0.30 3.89 6.45
CA GLY A 107 1.13 3.77 7.63
C GLY A 107 2.14 2.68 7.39
N HIS A 108 3.39 2.99 7.71
CA HIS A 108 4.53 2.11 7.58
C HIS A 108 4.26 0.78 8.30
N THR A 109 3.90 -0.26 7.54
CA THR A 109 3.95 -1.63 8.03
C THR A 109 5.41 -1.99 8.23
N SER A 110 5.75 -2.47 9.42
CA SER A 110 7.11 -2.91 9.73
C SER A 110 7.16 -4.42 9.74
N ALA A 111 8.25 -5.01 9.23
CA ALA A 111 8.49 -6.45 9.35
C ALA A 111 8.46 -6.96 10.80
N ARG A 112 8.63 -6.07 11.80
CA ARG A 112 8.53 -6.40 13.23
C ARG A 112 7.08 -6.48 13.76
N SER A 113 6.12 -5.94 13.02
CA SER A 113 4.69 -6.02 13.36
C SER A 113 4.05 -7.23 12.69
N SER A 114 3.23 -7.93 13.45
CA SER A 114 2.49 -9.13 13.07
C SER A 114 0.99 -8.97 13.33
N VAL A 115 0.18 -9.88 12.80
CA VAL A 115 -1.26 -9.96 13.07
C VAL A 115 -1.54 -9.95 14.58
N GLY A 116 -0.81 -10.75 15.36
CA GLY A 116 -1.01 -10.84 16.80
C GLY A 116 -0.63 -9.58 17.58
N THR A 117 0.38 -8.82 17.12
CA THR A 117 0.72 -7.53 17.74
C THR A 117 -0.29 -6.43 17.38
N LEU A 118 -0.78 -6.41 16.14
CA LEU A 118 -1.75 -5.40 15.66
C LEU A 118 -3.12 -5.56 16.34
N THR A 119 -3.50 -6.80 16.67
CA THR A 119 -4.77 -7.16 17.32
C THR A 119 -4.69 -7.20 18.84
N HIS A 120 -3.49 -6.98 19.40
CA HIS A 120 -3.17 -7.15 20.81
C HIS A 120 -3.38 -8.57 21.37
N ILE A 121 -3.74 -9.56 20.53
CA ILE A 121 -3.92 -10.96 20.92
C ILE A 121 -2.60 -11.55 21.44
N SER A 122 -1.45 -11.17 20.85
CA SER A 122 -0.14 -11.60 21.34
C SER A 122 0.11 -11.18 22.79
N ASN A 123 -0.50 -10.13 23.32
CA ASN A 123 -0.31 -9.74 24.72
C ASN A 123 -0.98 -10.76 25.65
N VAL A 124 -2.23 -11.11 25.35
CA VAL A 124 -3.01 -12.06 26.15
C VAL A 124 -2.42 -13.46 26.04
N LEU A 125 -1.96 -13.87 24.84
CA LEU A 125 -1.31 -15.15 24.65
C LEU A 125 0.00 -15.27 25.46
N ARG A 126 0.82 -14.22 25.50
CA ARG A 126 2.04 -14.20 26.34
C ARG A 126 1.73 -14.27 27.82
N MET A 127 0.63 -13.64 28.27
CA MET A 127 0.15 -13.77 29.65
C MET A 127 -0.30 -15.20 29.97
N LEU A 128 -0.99 -15.86 29.03
CA LEU A 128 -1.39 -17.27 29.17
C LEU A 128 -0.17 -18.18 29.36
N PHE A 129 0.84 -18.09 28.50
CA PHE A 129 2.06 -18.89 28.62
C PHE A 129 2.84 -18.58 29.91
N SER A 130 2.92 -17.30 30.31
CA SER A 130 3.59 -16.90 31.55
C SER A 130 2.93 -17.50 32.79
N ARG A 131 1.59 -17.53 32.85
CA ARG A 131 0.84 -17.84 34.07
C ARG A 131 0.28 -19.26 34.13
N ALA A 132 -0.10 -19.83 33.00
CA ALA A 132 -0.76 -21.14 32.90
C ALA A 132 0.01 -22.14 32.01
N GLY A 133 1.18 -21.75 31.47
CA GLY A 133 2.05 -22.66 30.74
C GLY A 133 2.65 -23.74 31.64
N THR A 134 2.83 -24.94 31.11
CA THR A 134 3.60 -26.01 31.73
C THR A 134 5.09 -25.73 31.56
N TYR A 135 5.78 -25.49 32.67
CA TYR A 135 7.23 -25.25 32.72
C TYR A 135 8.01 -26.57 32.87
N PRO A 136 9.24 -26.66 32.32
CA PRO A 136 10.17 -27.73 32.66
C PRO A 136 10.43 -27.78 34.17
N GLN A 137 10.78 -28.97 34.67
CA GLN A 137 11.14 -29.15 36.08
C GLN A 137 12.31 -28.24 36.45
N ASP A 138 12.20 -27.54 37.59
CA ASP A 138 13.19 -26.60 38.13
C ASP A 138 13.46 -25.33 37.28
N ALA A 139 12.61 -25.03 36.29
CA ALA A 139 12.70 -23.77 35.55
C ALA A 139 12.10 -22.59 36.32
N ASP A 140 12.73 -21.42 36.21
CA ASP A 140 12.17 -20.17 36.75
C ASP A 140 10.92 -19.74 35.98
N ILE A 141 9.96 -19.15 36.70
CA ILE A 141 8.77 -18.55 36.08
C ILE A 141 9.20 -17.34 35.26
N LEU A 142 8.76 -17.30 34.01
CA LEU A 142 9.06 -16.23 33.08
C LEU A 142 7.91 -15.20 33.06
N ASP A 143 8.25 -13.90 33.01
CA ASP A 143 7.26 -12.87 32.74
C ASP A 143 6.79 -12.90 31.28
N SER A 144 5.60 -12.37 31.00
CA SER A 144 5.03 -12.16 29.67
C SER A 144 5.98 -11.50 28.65
N ASN A 145 6.94 -10.67 29.10
CA ASN A 145 7.94 -10.06 28.22
C ASN A 145 8.97 -11.05 27.68
N ALA A 146 9.26 -12.15 28.39
CA ALA A 146 10.16 -13.20 27.92
C ALA A 146 9.57 -14.00 26.74
N PHE A 147 8.26 -13.91 26.53
CA PHE A 147 7.54 -14.55 25.42
C PHE A 147 7.34 -13.60 24.22
N SER A 148 8.04 -12.46 24.18
CA SER A 148 7.96 -11.49 23.08
C SER A 148 9.24 -11.51 22.23
N PRO A 149 9.15 -11.65 20.89
CA PRO A 149 10.33 -11.54 20.05
C PRO A 149 10.83 -10.08 19.93
N ASN A 150 10.03 -9.11 20.38
CA ASN A 150 10.35 -7.69 20.28
C ASN A 150 11.01 -7.10 21.55
N THR A 151 11.20 -7.91 22.59
CA THR A 151 11.89 -7.51 23.82
C THR A 151 13.29 -8.12 23.86
N PRO A 152 14.28 -7.46 24.49
CA PRO A 152 15.61 -8.05 24.69
C PRO A 152 15.60 -9.32 25.55
N GLU A 153 14.64 -9.41 26.47
CA GLU A 153 14.45 -10.52 27.40
C GLU A 153 13.92 -11.78 26.70
N GLY A 154 13.03 -11.64 25.71
CA GLY A 154 12.40 -12.77 25.03
C GLY A 154 12.95 -13.10 23.65
N GLY A 155 13.40 -12.09 22.90
CA GLY A 155 13.91 -12.26 21.55
C GLY A 155 15.21 -13.07 21.49
N CYS A 156 15.31 -13.93 20.48
CA CYS A 156 16.54 -14.67 20.18
C CYS A 156 17.69 -13.66 19.97
N PRO A 157 18.82 -13.78 20.70
CA PRO A 157 19.91 -12.80 20.65
C PRO A 157 20.66 -12.81 19.31
N THR A 158 20.67 -13.94 18.59
CA THR A 158 21.38 -14.10 17.31
C THR A 158 20.69 -13.37 16.16
N CYS A 159 19.36 -13.46 16.08
CA CYS A 159 18.58 -12.80 15.03
C CYS A 159 17.83 -11.55 15.53
N HIS A 160 18.04 -11.16 16.79
CA HIS A 160 17.34 -10.05 17.45
C HIS A 160 15.81 -10.11 17.31
N GLY A 161 15.25 -11.32 17.42
CA GLY A 161 13.82 -11.57 17.31
C GLY A 161 13.22 -11.56 15.90
N LEU A 162 14.06 -11.47 14.86
CA LEU A 162 13.61 -11.50 13.46
C LEU A 162 13.29 -12.91 12.96
N GLY A 163 13.90 -13.95 13.56
CA GLY A 163 13.78 -15.34 13.13
C GLY A 163 14.60 -15.68 11.90
N ARG A 164 15.21 -14.69 11.25
CA ARG A 164 16.10 -14.89 10.12
C ARG A 164 17.42 -14.17 10.34
N THR A 165 18.48 -14.72 9.79
CA THR A 165 19.76 -14.04 9.66
C THR A 165 19.97 -13.69 8.20
N HIS A 166 20.47 -12.48 7.96
CA HIS A 166 20.92 -12.08 6.64
C HIS A 166 22.42 -12.36 6.58
N ASP A 167 22.82 -13.19 5.62
CA ASP A 167 24.22 -13.36 5.27
C ASP A 167 24.37 -13.12 3.77
N VAL A 168 25.60 -13.14 3.30
CA VAL A 168 25.92 -12.83 1.91
C VAL A 168 25.97 -14.11 1.08
N ASP A 169 25.34 -14.08 -0.10
CA ASP A 169 25.49 -15.13 -1.09
C ASP A 169 26.85 -14.95 -1.80
N VAL A 170 27.78 -15.83 -1.47
CA VAL A 170 29.18 -15.79 -1.94
C VAL A 170 29.25 -15.92 -3.45
N ASP A 171 28.35 -16.70 -4.07
CA ASP A 171 28.33 -16.87 -5.52
C ASP A 171 27.78 -15.61 -6.21
N ALA A 172 26.78 -14.96 -5.59
CA ALA A 172 26.23 -13.69 -6.09
C ALA A 172 27.24 -12.53 -6.01
N LEU A 173 28.23 -12.58 -5.08
CA LEU A 173 29.28 -11.56 -4.99
C LEU A 173 30.14 -11.48 -6.25
N VAL A 174 30.30 -12.61 -6.96
CA VAL A 174 31.15 -12.76 -8.14
C VAL A 174 30.37 -13.48 -9.25
N PRO A 175 29.45 -12.78 -9.93
CA PRO A 175 28.56 -13.39 -10.92
C PRO A 175 29.28 -13.88 -12.17
N ASP A 176 30.44 -13.29 -12.50
CA ASP A 176 31.28 -13.69 -13.64
C ASP A 176 32.72 -13.98 -13.19
N PRO A 177 33.04 -15.24 -12.82
CA PRO A 177 34.37 -15.65 -12.39
C PRO A 177 35.46 -15.60 -13.49
N SER A 178 35.09 -15.31 -14.74
CA SER A 178 36.05 -15.18 -15.84
C SER A 178 36.73 -13.81 -15.89
N ARG A 179 36.16 -12.79 -15.23
CA ARG A 179 36.72 -11.44 -15.16
C ARG A 179 37.83 -11.33 -14.12
N SER A 180 38.71 -10.36 -14.33
CA SER A 180 39.69 -9.95 -13.32
C SER A 180 39.05 -9.07 -12.23
N ILE A 181 39.74 -8.88 -11.10
CA ILE A 181 39.30 -7.93 -10.06
C ILE A 181 39.25 -6.50 -10.62
N ARG A 182 40.19 -6.14 -11.51
CA ARG A 182 40.22 -4.83 -12.18
C ARG A 182 39.01 -4.59 -13.08
N ASP A 183 38.58 -5.63 -13.80
CA ASP A 183 37.42 -5.60 -14.69
C ASP A 183 36.08 -5.79 -13.96
N GLY A 184 36.11 -5.80 -12.63
CA GLY A 184 34.91 -5.80 -11.79
C GLY A 184 34.33 -7.20 -11.53
N ALA A 185 35.16 -8.23 -11.39
CA ALA A 185 34.72 -9.56 -10.97
C ALA A 185 33.90 -9.51 -9.66
N VAL A 186 34.34 -8.74 -8.66
CA VAL A 186 33.63 -8.56 -7.38
C VAL A 186 32.55 -7.49 -7.56
N ALA A 187 31.36 -7.91 -8.03
CA ALA A 187 30.25 -7.03 -8.38
C ALA A 187 29.64 -6.29 -7.17
N ALA A 188 29.80 -6.85 -5.97
CA ALA A 188 29.26 -6.29 -4.74
C ALA A 188 29.99 -5.05 -4.21
N TRP A 189 31.21 -4.81 -4.68
CA TRP A 189 31.99 -3.66 -4.24
C TRP A 189 31.42 -2.32 -4.73
N PRO A 190 31.70 -1.23 -4.00
CA PRO A 190 31.23 0.10 -4.36
C PRO A 190 31.80 0.54 -5.71
N GLY A 191 31.05 1.36 -6.44
CA GLY A 191 31.57 2.04 -7.62
C GLY A 191 32.55 3.16 -7.29
N ALA A 192 33.03 3.85 -8.32
CA ALA A 192 33.85 5.06 -8.22
C ALA A 192 35.13 4.86 -7.37
N TRP A 193 35.42 5.80 -6.45
CA TRP A 193 36.69 5.85 -5.74
C TRP A 193 36.90 4.68 -4.76
N LEU A 194 35.87 4.28 -4.02
CA LEU A 194 36.01 3.27 -2.97
C LEU A 194 36.27 1.86 -3.53
N GLY A 195 35.61 1.49 -4.64
CA GLY A 195 35.95 0.25 -5.33
C GLY A 195 37.36 0.27 -5.91
N LYS A 196 37.79 1.42 -6.44
CA LYS A 196 39.19 1.58 -6.88
C LYS A 196 40.16 1.41 -5.70
N ASN A 197 39.84 2.01 -4.55
CA ASN A 197 40.65 1.94 -3.35
C ASN A 197 40.92 0.49 -2.91
N TYR A 198 39.89 -0.35 -2.85
CA TYR A 198 40.06 -1.77 -2.52
C TYR A 198 40.96 -2.51 -3.50
N ARG A 199 40.85 -2.21 -4.81
CA ARG A 199 41.75 -2.78 -5.82
C ARG A 199 43.20 -2.35 -5.63
N ASP A 200 43.44 -1.06 -5.40
CA ASP A 200 44.79 -0.54 -5.19
C ASP A 200 45.41 -1.11 -3.89
N ILE A 201 44.59 -1.38 -2.86
CA ILE A 201 45.02 -2.06 -1.63
C ILE A 201 45.41 -3.51 -1.90
N LEU A 202 44.60 -4.28 -2.63
CA LEU A 202 44.91 -5.67 -2.96
C LEU A 202 46.22 -5.79 -3.75
N ASP A 203 46.44 -4.90 -4.72
CA ASP A 203 47.68 -4.83 -5.49
C ASP A 203 48.89 -4.54 -4.58
N THR A 204 48.73 -3.63 -3.61
CA THR A 204 49.76 -3.32 -2.59
C THR A 204 50.04 -4.52 -1.68
N LEU A 205 49.04 -5.35 -1.40
CA LEU A 205 49.16 -6.59 -0.63
C LEU A 205 49.75 -7.76 -1.46
N GLY A 206 50.09 -7.54 -2.73
CA GLY A 206 50.68 -8.55 -3.62
C GLY A 206 49.67 -9.53 -4.21
N ILE A 207 48.39 -9.17 -4.24
CA ILE A 207 47.34 -9.95 -4.89
C ILE A 207 47.21 -9.46 -6.34
N ASP A 208 47.30 -10.40 -7.28
CA ASP A 208 47.24 -10.13 -8.72
C ASP A 208 45.81 -9.75 -9.15
N VAL A 209 45.53 -8.45 -9.25
CA VAL A 209 44.19 -7.93 -9.57
C VAL A 209 43.81 -8.01 -11.06
N ASP A 210 44.77 -8.34 -11.93
CA ASP A 210 44.60 -8.42 -13.38
C ASP A 210 44.35 -9.86 -13.87
N ARG A 211 44.62 -10.86 -13.01
CA ARG A 211 44.29 -12.26 -13.26
C ARG A 211 42.77 -12.52 -13.23
N PRO A 212 42.23 -13.39 -14.11
CA PRO A 212 40.86 -13.88 -13.99
C PRO A 212 40.58 -14.44 -12.58
N TRP A 213 39.42 -14.11 -12.02
CA TRP A 213 39.05 -14.48 -10.65
C TRP A 213 39.15 -15.99 -10.43
N SER A 214 38.68 -16.80 -11.38
CA SER A 214 38.75 -18.26 -11.34
C SER A 214 40.16 -18.84 -11.22
N GLU A 215 41.20 -18.10 -11.63
CA GLU A 215 42.60 -18.52 -11.58
C GLU A 215 43.35 -18.04 -10.32
N LEU A 216 42.70 -17.26 -9.45
CA LEU A 216 43.26 -16.87 -8.16
C LEU A 216 43.27 -18.05 -7.18
N PRO A 217 44.30 -18.15 -6.31
CA PRO A 217 44.34 -19.14 -5.23
C PRO A 217 43.06 -19.10 -4.38
N ALA A 218 42.51 -20.28 -4.02
CA ALA A 218 41.27 -20.39 -3.25
C ALA A 218 41.30 -19.58 -1.94
N GLY A 219 42.41 -19.62 -1.20
CA GLY A 219 42.56 -18.85 0.04
C GLY A 219 42.57 -17.34 -0.17
N GLN A 220 43.07 -16.83 -1.30
CA GLN A 220 43.00 -15.40 -1.63
C GLN A 220 41.56 -15.00 -1.97
N ARG A 221 40.85 -15.82 -2.76
CA ARG A 221 39.44 -15.57 -3.09
C ARG A 221 38.57 -15.54 -1.85
N GLU A 222 38.72 -16.53 -0.97
CA GLU A 222 37.99 -16.60 0.30
C GLU A 222 38.31 -15.38 1.18
N TRP A 223 39.58 -15.04 1.36
CA TRP A 223 39.98 -13.88 2.16
C TRP A 223 39.38 -12.57 1.62
N ILE A 224 39.42 -12.34 0.30
CA ILE A 224 38.83 -11.13 -0.32
C ILE A 224 37.31 -11.05 -0.07
N LEU A 225 36.61 -12.18 -0.11
CA LEU A 225 35.16 -12.20 0.01
C LEU A 225 34.67 -12.14 1.45
N THR A 226 35.27 -12.88 2.39
CA THR A 226 34.65 -13.16 3.69
C THR A 226 35.47 -12.78 4.92
N THR A 227 36.72 -12.32 4.78
CA THR A 227 37.56 -12.00 5.95
C THR A 227 36.95 -10.88 6.81
N ASP A 228 37.14 -11.00 8.13
CA ASP A 228 36.86 -9.93 9.09
C ASP A 228 38.08 -9.01 9.30
N GLU A 229 39.23 -9.34 8.70
CA GLU A 229 40.44 -8.52 8.75
C GLU A 229 40.26 -7.21 7.97
N GLN A 230 40.73 -6.10 8.56
CA GLN A 230 40.71 -4.76 7.95
C GLN A 230 42.12 -4.15 7.92
N PRO A 231 43.08 -4.73 7.16
CA PRO A 231 44.42 -4.19 7.07
C PRO A 231 44.40 -2.75 6.53
N THR A 232 45.21 -1.89 7.13
CA THR A 232 45.46 -0.54 6.62
C THR A 232 46.85 -0.51 6.01
N VAL A 233 46.93 -0.11 4.74
CA VAL A 233 48.16 -0.06 3.97
C VAL A 233 48.36 1.32 3.35
N THR A 234 49.62 1.70 3.18
CA THR A 234 49.99 2.89 2.40
C THR A 234 49.81 2.58 0.92
N VAL A 235 48.84 3.22 0.28
CA VAL A 235 48.60 3.08 -1.16
C VAL A 235 49.27 4.24 -1.90
N SER A 236 50.13 3.91 -2.85
CA SER A 236 50.80 4.85 -3.75
C SER A 236 50.19 4.71 -5.16
N PRO A 237 49.13 5.47 -5.50
CA PRO A 237 48.38 5.23 -6.73
C PRO A 237 49.18 5.61 -7.98
N ILE A 238 49.37 4.64 -8.89
CA ILE A 238 50.01 4.88 -10.18
C ILE A 238 49.00 5.58 -11.11
N ARG A 239 49.34 6.78 -11.59
CA ARG A 239 48.59 7.50 -12.64
C ARG A 239 49.55 8.08 -13.67
N ASP A 240 49.00 8.45 -14.84
CA ASP A 240 49.70 9.01 -15.99
C ASP A 240 50.81 10.02 -15.63
N PRO A 241 51.91 10.07 -16.40
CA PRO A 241 53.04 10.96 -16.16
C PRO A 241 52.57 12.44 -16.08
N GLY A 242 52.79 13.09 -14.93
CA GLY A 242 52.57 14.55 -14.77
C GLY A 242 51.60 14.98 -13.67
N LYS A 243 50.95 14.07 -12.93
CA LYS A 243 50.13 14.43 -11.75
C LYS A 243 50.88 14.14 -10.45
N MET A 244 50.98 15.12 -9.54
CA MET A 244 51.49 14.89 -8.19
C MET A 244 50.59 13.89 -7.46
N VAL A 245 51.17 12.76 -7.08
CA VAL A 245 50.50 11.72 -6.29
C VAL A 245 50.85 11.95 -4.83
N ARG A 246 49.84 11.99 -3.96
CA ARG A 246 50.03 11.86 -2.52
C ARG A 246 49.62 10.47 -2.11
N ASP A 247 50.51 9.80 -1.38
CA ASP A 247 50.18 8.55 -0.70
C ASP A 247 49.03 8.80 0.26
N TYR A 248 48.20 7.77 0.44
CA TYR A 248 47.15 7.78 1.44
C TYR A 248 47.10 6.44 2.18
N GLN A 249 46.56 6.44 3.39
CA GLN A 249 46.29 5.23 4.14
C GLN A 249 44.93 4.68 3.72
N GLY A 250 44.92 3.51 3.08
CA GLY A 250 43.71 2.81 2.67
C GLY A 250 43.43 1.63 3.59
N THR A 251 42.19 1.49 4.06
CA THR A 251 41.76 0.35 4.89
C THR A 251 40.91 -0.59 4.05
N PHE A 252 41.29 -1.87 4.00
CA PHE A 252 40.55 -2.88 3.28
C PHE A 252 39.25 -3.26 3.99
N SER A 253 38.22 -3.61 3.23
CA SER A 253 37.03 -4.29 3.72
C SER A 253 36.65 -5.40 2.75
N SER A 254 36.42 -6.60 3.27
CA SER A 254 35.96 -7.71 2.45
C SER A 254 34.61 -7.40 1.81
N ALA A 255 34.29 -8.12 0.73
CA ALA A 255 33.00 -7.94 0.05
C ALA A 255 31.83 -8.19 1.01
N ARG A 256 31.92 -9.21 1.87
CA ARG A 256 30.93 -9.53 2.90
C ARG A 256 30.77 -8.40 3.92
N THR A 257 31.87 -7.91 4.50
CA THR A 257 31.83 -6.84 5.50
C THR A 257 31.25 -5.56 4.90
N TYR A 258 31.65 -5.20 3.68
CA TYR A 258 31.10 -4.04 2.98
C TYR A 258 29.58 -4.14 2.77
N VAL A 259 29.10 -5.29 2.27
CA VAL A 259 27.67 -5.53 2.00
C VAL A 259 26.86 -5.44 3.30
N LEU A 260 27.26 -6.18 4.35
CA LEU A 260 26.55 -6.21 5.63
C LEU A 260 26.56 -4.84 6.32
N HIS A 261 27.70 -4.16 6.36
CA HIS A 261 27.81 -2.82 6.96
C HIS A 261 26.96 -1.81 6.20
N THR A 262 27.03 -1.81 4.87
CA THR A 262 26.25 -0.88 4.03
C THR A 262 24.75 -1.13 4.21
N PHE A 263 24.31 -2.38 4.23
CA PHE A 263 22.91 -2.73 4.47
C PHE A 263 22.41 -2.22 5.83
N ALA A 264 23.22 -2.38 6.89
CA ALA A 264 22.84 -1.99 8.24
C ALA A 264 22.87 -0.48 8.50
N THR A 265 23.77 0.27 7.84
CA THR A 265 24.06 1.68 8.19
C THR A 265 23.62 2.69 7.14
N THR A 266 23.40 2.29 5.89
CA THR A 266 23.08 3.26 4.84
C THR A 266 21.69 3.88 5.02
N LYS A 267 21.64 5.20 4.84
CA LYS A 267 20.39 5.97 4.74
C LYS A 267 19.83 5.98 3.31
N SER A 268 20.63 5.59 2.31
CA SER A 268 20.20 5.57 0.91
C SER A 268 19.43 4.30 0.59
N ALA A 269 18.14 4.43 0.26
CA ALA A 269 17.31 3.31 -0.19
C ALA A 269 17.89 2.61 -1.43
N THR A 270 18.40 3.39 -2.39
CA THR A 270 19.04 2.86 -3.62
C THR A 270 20.28 2.05 -3.31
N GLN A 271 21.16 2.53 -2.43
CA GLN A 271 22.33 1.75 -2.02
C GLN A 271 21.93 0.50 -1.25
N ARG A 272 20.95 0.59 -0.35
CA ARG A 272 20.42 -0.56 0.40
C ARG A 272 19.86 -1.64 -0.55
N ALA A 273 19.05 -1.23 -1.53
CA ALA A 273 18.48 -2.10 -2.55
C ALA A 273 19.53 -2.71 -3.48
N LYS A 274 20.66 -2.01 -3.71
CA LYS A 274 21.77 -2.54 -4.49
C LYS A 274 22.51 -3.64 -3.73
N VAL A 275 22.82 -3.44 -2.45
CA VAL A 275 23.56 -4.43 -1.65
C VAL A 275 22.68 -5.60 -1.21
N SER A 276 21.36 -5.41 -1.06
CA SER A 276 20.44 -6.48 -0.69
C SER A 276 20.34 -7.61 -1.72
N ARG A 277 20.70 -7.35 -2.98
CA ARG A 277 20.79 -8.38 -4.05
C ARG A 277 21.80 -9.48 -3.74
N TYR A 278 22.79 -9.17 -2.93
CA TYR A 278 23.82 -10.12 -2.50
C TYR A 278 23.49 -10.76 -1.15
N LEU A 279 22.34 -10.43 -0.55
CA LEU A 279 21.94 -10.99 0.73
C LEU A 279 21.03 -12.19 0.52
N VAL A 280 21.40 -13.31 1.14
CA VAL A 280 20.54 -14.46 1.33
C VAL A 280 19.99 -14.42 2.76
N SER A 281 18.67 -14.44 2.88
CA SER A 281 18.01 -14.56 4.18
C SER A 281 17.75 -16.03 4.47
N ARG A 282 18.25 -16.54 5.60
CA ARG A 282 18.02 -17.93 6.04
C ARG A 282 17.30 -17.97 7.38
N PRO A 283 16.51 -19.02 7.68
CA PRO A 283 16.03 -19.25 9.03
C PRO A 283 17.21 -19.23 10.01
N CYS A 284 17.03 -18.55 11.14
CA CYS A 284 18.06 -18.45 12.16
C CYS A 284 18.32 -19.83 12.76
N GLY A 285 19.52 -20.38 12.56
CA GLY A 285 19.86 -21.71 13.11
C GLY A 285 19.86 -21.79 14.63
N ALA A 286 19.97 -20.66 15.35
CA ALA A 286 19.98 -20.64 16.81
C ALA A 286 18.58 -20.81 17.44
N CYS A 287 17.53 -20.37 16.75
CA CYS A 287 16.15 -20.53 17.22
C CYS A 287 15.27 -21.31 16.24
N ASP A 288 15.87 -21.91 15.20
CA ASP A 288 15.21 -22.56 14.08
C ASP A 288 14.06 -21.72 13.48
N GLY A 289 14.28 -20.41 13.38
CA GLY A 289 13.26 -19.48 12.91
C GLY A 289 12.20 -19.06 13.93
N LYS A 290 12.11 -19.67 15.11
CA LYS A 290 11.07 -19.41 16.14
C LYS A 290 11.19 -18.07 16.88
N ARG A 291 12.20 -17.24 16.54
CA ARG A 291 12.39 -15.84 17.00
C ARG A 291 12.62 -15.63 18.50
N LEU A 292 12.42 -16.64 19.34
CA LEU A 292 12.49 -16.54 20.79
C LEU A 292 13.73 -17.25 21.35
N ARG A 293 14.02 -16.99 22.62
CA ARG A 293 15.03 -17.71 23.38
C ARG A 293 14.58 -19.14 23.74
N PRO A 294 15.51 -20.09 23.91
CA PRO A 294 15.18 -21.48 24.27
C PRO A 294 14.35 -21.62 25.54
N GLU A 295 14.57 -20.76 26.54
CA GLU A 295 13.85 -20.79 27.82
C GLU A 295 12.36 -20.53 27.63
N ALA A 296 11.99 -19.57 26.77
CA ALA A 296 10.59 -19.29 26.45
C ALA A 296 9.97 -20.40 25.59
N LEU A 297 10.74 -21.01 24.69
CA LEU A 297 10.30 -22.11 23.83
C LEU A 297 10.14 -23.44 24.60
N ALA A 298 10.73 -23.56 25.79
CA ALA A 298 10.59 -24.74 26.63
C ALA A 298 9.23 -24.81 27.35
N VAL A 299 8.54 -23.67 27.51
CA VAL A 299 7.23 -23.58 28.16
C VAL A 299 6.14 -23.96 27.16
N ARG A 300 5.22 -24.84 27.58
CA ARG A 300 4.17 -25.37 26.69
C ARG A 300 2.77 -25.10 27.22
N PHE A 301 1.82 -24.85 26.32
CA PHE A 301 0.38 -24.84 26.61
C PHE A 301 -0.32 -25.72 25.59
N ALA A 302 -1.18 -26.64 26.05
CA ALA A 302 -1.83 -27.65 25.20
C ALA A 302 -0.83 -28.44 24.31
N GLY A 303 0.39 -28.69 24.82
CA GLY A 303 1.45 -29.39 24.09
C GLY A 303 2.26 -28.54 23.09
N LEU A 304 1.89 -27.28 22.86
CA LEU A 304 2.56 -26.36 21.94
C LEU A 304 3.44 -25.36 22.68
N ASP A 305 4.60 -25.03 22.12
CA ASP A 305 5.31 -23.82 22.53
C ASP A 305 4.64 -22.57 21.93
N ILE A 306 4.97 -21.38 22.44
CA ILE A 306 4.28 -20.16 21.99
C ILE A 306 4.54 -19.84 20.52
N ALA A 307 5.71 -20.21 19.97
CA ALA A 307 6.02 -19.94 18.58
C ALA A 307 5.15 -20.84 17.67
N ASP A 308 5.03 -22.12 18.00
CA ASP A 308 4.15 -23.04 17.27
C ASP A 308 2.68 -22.60 17.37
N ALA A 309 2.23 -22.16 18.55
CA ALA A 309 0.88 -21.62 18.74
C ALA A 309 0.63 -20.36 17.89
N THR A 310 1.63 -19.49 17.71
CA THR A 310 1.48 -18.28 16.88
C THR A 310 1.46 -18.55 15.37
N GLU A 311 1.97 -19.70 14.92
CA GLU A 311 1.97 -20.07 13.50
C GLU A 311 0.70 -20.83 13.07
N LEU A 312 -0.11 -21.30 14.03
CA LEU A 312 -1.42 -21.87 13.71
C LEU A 312 -2.37 -20.82 13.10
N PRO A 313 -3.22 -21.21 12.13
CA PRO A 313 -4.38 -20.42 11.74
C PRO A 313 -5.23 -20.03 12.95
N LEU A 314 -5.81 -18.83 12.97
CA LEU A 314 -6.61 -18.32 14.10
C LEU A 314 -7.75 -19.27 14.47
N ALA A 315 -8.38 -19.91 13.48
CA ALA A 315 -9.45 -20.88 13.69
C ALA A 315 -8.95 -22.17 14.37
N ASP A 316 -7.76 -22.64 13.99
CA ASP A 316 -7.15 -23.84 14.57
C ASP A 316 -6.66 -23.55 15.99
N LEU A 317 -6.04 -22.38 16.20
CA LEU A 317 -5.64 -21.93 17.53
C LEU A 317 -6.86 -21.82 18.46
N ALA A 318 -7.99 -21.30 18.00
CA ALA A 318 -9.23 -21.26 18.78
C ALA A 318 -9.68 -22.67 19.19
N THR A 319 -9.66 -23.63 18.26
CA THR A 319 -10.03 -25.02 18.51
C THR A 319 -9.10 -25.68 19.55
N VAL A 320 -7.79 -25.42 19.47
CA VAL A 320 -6.81 -25.92 20.44
C VAL A 320 -7.08 -25.36 21.83
N LEU A 321 -7.32 -24.04 21.94
CA LEU A 321 -7.61 -23.38 23.22
C LEU A 321 -8.93 -23.88 23.84
N GLU A 322 -9.98 -24.06 23.03
CA GLU A 322 -11.26 -24.64 23.48
C GLU A 322 -11.08 -26.05 24.05
N THR A 323 -10.33 -26.89 23.34
CA THR A 323 -10.06 -28.26 23.77
C THR A 323 -9.24 -28.29 25.05
N ALA A 324 -8.27 -27.39 25.20
CA ALA A 324 -7.44 -27.29 26.39
C ALA A 324 -8.29 -27.03 27.63
N VAL A 325 -9.18 -26.02 27.62
CA VAL A 325 -10.04 -25.71 28.77
C VAL A 325 -11.06 -26.81 29.04
N ALA A 326 -11.65 -27.41 28.00
CA ALA A 326 -12.62 -28.50 28.16
C ALA A 326 -12.03 -29.78 28.79
N SER A 327 -10.70 -29.96 28.71
CA SER A 327 -9.98 -31.11 29.27
C SER A 327 -9.54 -30.93 30.73
N HIS A 328 -9.77 -29.77 31.35
CA HIS A 328 -9.44 -29.55 32.76
C HIS A 328 -10.45 -30.23 33.68
N ASP A 329 -9.96 -30.88 34.74
CA ASP A 329 -10.78 -31.56 35.74
C ASP A 329 -11.36 -30.53 36.71
N ALA A 330 -12.68 -30.29 36.64
CA ALA A 330 -13.41 -29.28 37.42
C ALA A 330 -13.36 -29.48 38.95
N SER A 331 -12.65 -30.52 39.43
CA SER A 331 -12.54 -30.90 40.83
C SER A 331 -11.32 -30.30 41.55
N ALA A 332 -10.40 -29.64 40.85
CA ALA A 332 -9.26 -28.93 41.44
C ALA A 332 -9.49 -27.40 41.38
N ASP A 333 -9.83 -26.80 42.52
CA ASP A 333 -10.06 -25.35 42.61
C ASP A 333 -8.73 -24.59 42.79
N ASP A 334 -7.86 -24.62 41.77
CA ASP A 334 -6.60 -23.86 41.77
C ASP A 334 -6.77 -22.47 41.13
N ALA A 335 -6.10 -21.48 41.69
CA ALA A 335 -6.13 -20.10 41.19
C ALA A 335 -5.56 -20.00 39.75
N THR A 336 -4.64 -20.90 39.40
CA THR A 336 -4.05 -21.02 38.06
C THR A 336 -5.08 -21.43 37.02
N ASP A 337 -5.96 -22.38 37.34
CA ASP A 337 -6.99 -22.88 36.42
C ASP A 337 -8.02 -21.79 36.12
N ARG A 338 -8.48 -21.06 37.14
CA ARG A 338 -9.39 -19.91 36.95
C ARG A 338 -8.77 -18.79 36.10
N ALA A 339 -7.47 -18.54 36.29
CA ALA A 339 -6.75 -17.54 35.49
C ALA A 339 -6.57 -18.01 34.04
N SER A 340 -6.31 -19.30 33.83
CA SER A 340 -6.23 -19.94 32.51
C SER A 340 -7.56 -19.83 31.77
N GLU A 341 -8.67 -20.23 32.41
CA GLU A 341 -10.03 -20.12 31.85
C GLU A 341 -10.35 -18.68 31.42
N ALA A 342 -10.13 -17.70 32.30
CA ALA A 342 -10.40 -16.29 31.99
C ALA A 342 -9.55 -15.75 30.83
N LEU A 343 -8.28 -16.15 30.74
CA LEU A 343 -7.38 -15.75 29.65
C LEU A 343 -7.76 -16.43 28.33
N VAL A 344 -8.13 -17.72 28.37
CA VAL A 344 -8.59 -18.46 27.20
C VAL A 344 -9.92 -17.90 26.70
N ASP A 345 -10.89 -17.65 27.57
CA ASP A 345 -12.16 -17.04 27.20
C ASP A 345 -11.95 -15.67 26.53
N ASN A 346 -11.02 -14.86 27.06
CA ASN A 346 -10.65 -13.60 26.43
C ASN A 346 -10.05 -13.81 25.03
N LEU A 347 -9.12 -14.76 24.87
CA LEU A 347 -8.53 -15.09 23.58
C LEU A 347 -9.57 -15.59 22.58
N LEU A 348 -10.46 -16.51 22.99
CA LEU A 348 -11.51 -17.06 22.14
C LEU A 348 -12.48 -15.98 21.67
N GLY A 349 -12.87 -15.05 22.55
CA GLY A 349 -13.68 -13.90 22.14
C GLY A 349 -13.03 -13.07 21.03
N ARG A 350 -11.70 -12.88 21.10
CA ARG A 350 -10.94 -12.14 20.09
C ARG A 350 -10.75 -12.92 18.79
N LEU A 351 -10.39 -14.20 18.88
CA LEU A 351 -10.13 -15.08 17.75
C LEU A 351 -11.40 -15.36 16.94
N ARG A 352 -12.54 -15.60 17.61
CA ARG A 352 -13.83 -15.79 16.96
C ARG A 352 -14.29 -14.52 16.24
N GLY A 353 -14.12 -13.35 16.87
CA GLY A 353 -14.42 -12.07 16.22
C GLY A 353 -13.60 -11.80 14.96
N LEU A 354 -12.35 -12.25 14.91
CA LEU A 354 -11.52 -12.21 13.70
C LEU A 354 -11.98 -13.24 12.65
N SER A 355 -12.36 -14.43 13.09
CA SER A 355 -12.83 -15.50 12.20
C SER A 355 -14.16 -15.16 11.53
N GLU A 356 -15.07 -14.51 12.25
CA GLU A 356 -16.34 -13.97 11.72
C GLU A 356 -16.12 -12.91 10.61
N LEU A 357 -14.97 -12.24 10.61
CA LEU A 357 -14.55 -11.29 9.58
C LEU A 357 -13.84 -11.98 8.38
N GLY A 358 -13.83 -13.31 8.35
CA GLY A 358 -13.16 -14.10 7.31
C GLY A 358 -11.64 -14.18 7.47
N LEU A 359 -11.09 -13.81 8.63
CA LEU A 359 -9.63 -13.79 8.87
C LEU A 359 -9.11 -15.04 9.59
N GLY A 360 -9.95 -16.09 9.70
CA GLY A 360 -9.63 -17.32 10.43
C GLY A 360 -8.39 -18.08 9.91
N TYR A 361 -8.02 -17.86 8.64
CA TYR A 361 -6.86 -18.49 7.99
C TYR A 361 -5.52 -17.79 8.30
N LEU A 362 -5.54 -16.60 8.91
CA LEU A 362 -4.31 -15.91 9.28
C LEU A 362 -3.65 -16.60 10.47
N SER A 363 -2.33 -16.51 10.59
CA SER A 363 -1.63 -16.84 11.83
C SER A 363 -1.29 -15.57 12.60
N LEU A 364 -1.11 -15.66 13.92
CA LEU A 364 -0.69 -14.51 14.74
C LEU A 364 0.72 -14.06 14.39
N GLY A 365 1.59 -14.98 13.96
CA GLY A 365 2.96 -14.75 13.53
C GLY A 365 3.09 -14.04 12.19
N ARG A 366 2.04 -14.06 11.35
CA ARG A 366 2.07 -13.48 9.99
C ARG A 366 2.44 -12.00 10.03
N SER A 367 3.44 -11.63 9.24
CA SER A 367 3.94 -10.26 9.17
C SER A 367 2.93 -9.33 8.52
N THR A 368 2.78 -8.12 9.08
CA THR A 368 1.86 -7.10 8.54
C THR A 368 2.23 -6.62 7.14
N THR A 369 3.49 -6.78 6.73
CA THR A 369 3.97 -6.42 5.38
C THR A 369 3.49 -7.39 4.29
N THR A 370 3.04 -8.58 4.68
CA THR A 370 2.55 -9.63 3.75
C THR A 370 1.02 -9.68 3.68
N LEU A 371 0.34 -8.80 4.42
CA LEU A 371 -1.11 -8.71 4.40
C LEU A 371 -1.56 -7.88 3.20
N SER A 372 -2.62 -8.34 2.54
CA SER A 372 -3.38 -7.54 1.61
C SER A 372 -4.02 -6.33 2.32
N PRO A 373 -4.31 -5.25 1.59
CA PRO A 373 -5.03 -4.10 2.14
C PRO A 373 -6.34 -4.49 2.84
N GLY A 374 -7.13 -5.39 2.24
CA GLY A 374 -8.39 -5.88 2.79
C GLY A 374 -8.24 -6.73 4.06
N GLU A 375 -7.18 -7.54 4.19
CA GLU A 375 -6.87 -8.24 5.44
C GLU A 375 -6.51 -7.25 6.55
N LEU A 376 -5.62 -6.29 6.26
CA LEU A 376 -5.18 -5.27 7.21
C LEU A 376 -6.34 -4.40 7.71
N GLN A 377 -7.24 -4.04 6.80
CA GLN A 377 -8.40 -3.23 7.10
C GLN A 377 -9.39 -3.94 8.02
N ARG A 378 -9.73 -5.20 7.71
CA ARG A 378 -10.60 -6.02 8.58
C ARG A 378 -9.96 -6.29 9.94
N LEU A 379 -8.63 -6.48 9.98
CA LEU A 379 -7.90 -6.58 11.25
C LEU A 379 -8.03 -5.33 12.11
N ARG A 380 -7.84 -4.14 11.51
CA ARG A 380 -8.01 -2.85 12.22
C ARG A 380 -9.44 -2.68 12.76
N LEU A 381 -10.44 -3.02 11.94
CA LEU A 381 -11.84 -2.96 12.35
C LEU A 381 -12.15 -3.93 13.49
N ALA A 382 -11.65 -5.15 13.43
CA ALA A 382 -11.79 -6.15 14.48
C ALA A 382 -11.20 -5.67 15.82
N THR A 383 -10.03 -5.03 15.78
CA THR A 383 -9.40 -4.43 16.97
C THR A 383 -10.30 -3.36 17.58
N GLN A 384 -10.97 -2.53 16.78
CA GLN A 384 -11.90 -1.51 17.30
C GLN A 384 -13.14 -2.14 17.94
N LEU A 385 -13.71 -3.20 17.35
CA LEU A 385 -14.82 -3.93 17.94
C LEU A 385 -14.48 -4.50 19.33
N GLN A 386 -13.21 -4.82 19.57
CA GLN A 386 -12.71 -5.36 20.83
C GLN A 386 -12.28 -4.28 21.85
N SER A 387 -12.28 -3.00 21.46
CA SER A 387 -11.79 -1.90 22.31
C SER A 387 -12.75 -1.54 23.45
N GLY A 388 -14.04 -1.85 23.30
CA GLY A 388 -15.08 -1.48 24.26
C GLY A 388 -15.46 0.01 24.25
N LEU A 389 -15.08 0.77 23.22
CA LEU A 389 -15.46 2.18 23.09
C LEU A 389 -16.97 2.36 22.88
N PHE A 390 -17.52 3.39 23.54
CA PHE A 390 -18.93 3.75 23.54
C PHE A 390 -19.08 5.27 23.34
N GLY A 391 -20.12 5.69 22.62
CA GLY A 391 -20.44 7.11 22.43
C GLY A 391 -19.44 7.87 21.56
N VAL A 392 -18.66 7.17 20.73
CA VAL A 392 -17.69 7.79 19.80
C VAL A 392 -18.23 7.80 18.37
N LEU A 393 -17.66 8.68 17.55
CA LEU A 393 -17.82 8.69 16.11
C LEU A 393 -16.67 7.93 15.43
N TYR A 394 -16.96 6.78 14.82
CA TYR A 394 -16.02 6.13 13.92
C TYR A 394 -16.10 6.75 12.53
N VAL A 395 -14.96 7.15 11.96
CA VAL A 395 -14.87 7.63 10.58
C VAL A 395 -14.01 6.65 9.79
N LEU A 396 -14.64 5.89 8.90
CA LEU A 396 -14.00 4.86 8.08
C LEU A 396 -13.82 5.36 6.65
N ASP A 397 -12.60 5.21 6.15
CA ASP A 397 -12.24 5.55 4.77
C ASP A 397 -12.25 4.28 3.91
N GLU A 398 -13.20 4.18 2.99
CA GLU A 398 -13.34 3.09 2.01
C GLU A 398 -13.05 1.70 2.62
N PRO A 399 -13.85 1.26 3.62
CA PRO A 399 -13.65 0.01 4.33
C PRO A 399 -13.76 -1.25 3.48
N SER A 400 -14.40 -1.19 2.31
CA SER A 400 -14.54 -2.32 1.38
C SER A 400 -13.57 -2.31 0.20
N ALA A 401 -12.64 -1.36 0.15
CA ALA A 401 -11.68 -1.25 -0.93
C ALA A 401 -10.85 -2.54 -1.10
N GLY A 402 -10.85 -3.11 -2.30
CA GLY A 402 -10.15 -4.37 -2.60
C GLY A 402 -10.76 -5.61 -1.91
N LEU A 403 -11.96 -5.51 -1.33
CA LEU A 403 -12.69 -6.66 -0.79
C LEU A 403 -13.52 -7.33 -1.87
N HIS A 404 -13.49 -8.67 -1.86
CA HIS A 404 -14.42 -9.47 -2.62
C HIS A 404 -15.85 -9.26 -2.07
N PRO A 405 -16.92 -9.29 -2.88
CA PRO A 405 -18.29 -9.09 -2.40
C PRO A 405 -18.71 -9.98 -1.23
N ALA A 406 -18.23 -11.23 -1.18
CA ALA A 406 -18.43 -12.12 -0.03
C ALA A 406 -17.80 -11.60 1.28
N ASP A 407 -16.65 -10.93 1.20
CA ASP A 407 -15.99 -10.30 2.35
C ASP A 407 -16.68 -8.99 2.76
N THR A 408 -17.33 -8.29 1.81
CA THR A 408 -18.09 -7.05 2.06
C THR A 408 -19.28 -7.27 2.99
N GLU A 409 -19.96 -8.41 2.91
CA GLU A 409 -21.06 -8.75 3.82
C GLU A 409 -20.57 -8.84 5.29
N ALA A 410 -19.41 -9.45 5.51
CA ALA A 410 -18.79 -9.53 6.84
C ALA A 410 -18.40 -8.14 7.37
N LEU A 411 -17.89 -7.27 6.50
CA LEU A 411 -17.59 -5.88 6.84
C LEU A 411 -18.86 -5.13 7.30
N VAL A 412 -19.95 -5.23 6.54
CA VAL A 412 -21.24 -4.59 6.89
C VAL A 412 -21.75 -5.08 8.24
N ALA A 413 -21.63 -6.38 8.52
CA ALA A 413 -21.99 -6.94 9.82
C ALA A 413 -21.15 -6.35 10.96
N ALA A 414 -19.84 -6.18 10.76
CA ALA A 414 -18.95 -5.55 11.74
C ALA A 414 -19.28 -4.07 11.98
N VAL A 415 -19.57 -3.30 10.93
CA VAL A 415 -20.02 -1.91 11.03
C VAL A 415 -21.32 -1.80 11.82
N ARG A 416 -22.28 -2.71 11.58
CA ARG A 416 -23.53 -2.78 12.36
C ARG A 416 -23.29 -3.07 13.84
N ARG A 417 -22.29 -3.89 14.18
CA ARG A 417 -21.91 -4.15 15.58
C ARG A 417 -21.31 -2.94 16.25
N LEU A 418 -20.48 -2.15 15.56
CA LEU A 418 -19.97 -0.88 16.11
C LEU A 418 -21.12 0.06 16.47
N ARG A 419 -22.12 0.18 15.58
CA ARG A 419 -23.35 0.95 15.85
C ARG A 419 -24.11 0.39 17.05
N ALA A 420 -24.36 -0.92 17.08
CA ALA A 420 -25.10 -1.58 18.16
C ALA A 420 -24.42 -1.44 19.54
N ALA A 421 -23.10 -1.25 19.56
CA ALA A 421 -22.33 -0.92 20.76
C ALA A 421 -22.49 0.55 21.21
N GLY A 422 -23.41 1.32 20.64
CA GLY A 422 -23.70 2.70 21.04
C GLY A 422 -22.77 3.74 20.41
N ASN A 423 -22.29 3.49 19.18
CA ASN A 423 -21.41 4.41 18.46
C ASN A 423 -22.08 4.94 17.18
N SER A 424 -21.61 6.10 16.72
CA SER A 424 -21.95 6.63 15.40
C SER A 424 -20.91 6.17 14.39
N VAL A 425 -21.32 5.85 13.15
CA VAL A 425 -20.38 5.33 12.15
C VAL A 425 -20.53 6.09 10.83
N PHE A 426 -19.49 6.84 10.45
CA PHE A 426 -19.36 7.48 9.16
C PHE A 426 -18.50 6.61 8.27
N VAL A 427 -18.99 6.31 7.08
CA VAL A 427 -18.32 5.46 6.10
C VAL A 427 -18.23 6.22 4.79
N ILE A 428 -17.03 6.59 4.37
CA ILE A 428 -16.81 7.09 3.01
C ILE A 428 -16.71 5.87 2.10
N GLU A 429 -17.61 5.76 1.13
CA GLU A 429 -17.70 4.57 0.29
C GLU A 429 -18.07 4.85 -1.16
N HIS A 430 -17.60 3.93 -1.99
CA HIS A 430 -17.93 3.80 -3.40
C HIS A 430 -18.63 2.47 -3.71
N ASN A 431 -18.50 1.47 -2.83
CA ASN A 431 -19.20 0.21 -2.95
C ASN A 431 -20.69 0.37 -2.61
N LEU A 432 -21.51 0.17 -3.63
CA LEU A 432 -22.96 0.39 -3.55
C LEU A 432 -23.66 -0.58 -2.60
N ASP A 433 -23.11 -1.77 -2.34
CA ASP A 433 -23.71 -2.71 -1.38
C ASP A 433 -23.53 -2.23 0.06
N VAL A 434 -22.40 -1.58 0.37
CA VAL A 434 -22.19 -0.92 1.67
C VAL A 434 -23.08 0.30 1.80
N VAL A 435 -23.18 1.11 0.72
CA VAL A 435 -24.05 2.30 0.69
C VAL A 435 -25.52 1.92 0.90
N ARG A 436 -26.00 0.85 0.25
CA ARG A 436 -27.36 0.32 0.44
C ARG A 436 -27.63 -0.15 1.88
N ALA A 437 -26.60 -0.59 2.58
CA ALA A 437 -26.72 -1.07 3.96
C ALA A 437 -26.70 0.04 5.02
N ALA A 438 -26.40 1.29 4.63
CA ALA A 438 -26.37 2.45 5.52
C ALA A 438 -27.79 2.93 5.88
N ASP A 439 -27.92 3.57 7.04
CA ASP A 439 -29.19 4.17 7.48
C ASP A 439 -29.42 5.56 6.84
N TRP A 440 -28.32 6.27 6.56
CA TRP A 440 -28.31 7.64 6.04
C TRP A 440 -27.22 7.80 4.98
N ILE A 441 -27.41 8.72 4.05
CA ILE A 441 -26.44 9.06 3.01
C ILE A 441 -26.22 10.56 2.94
N VAL A 442 -24.96 10.96 2.77
CA VAL A 442 -24.51 12.32 2.44
C VAL A 442 -23.84 12.24 1.06
N ASP A 443 -24.51 12.74 0.03
CA ASP A 443 -23.98 12.76 -1.33
C ASP A 443 -23.35 14.12 -1.63
N VAL A 444 -22.06 14.11 -2.00
CA VAL A 444 -21.23 15.31 -2.24
C VAL A 444 -20.87 15.38 -3.72
N GLY A 445 -21.21 16.49 -4.38
CA GLY A 445 -21.07 16.63 -5.83
C GLY A 445 -21.62 17.97 -6.34
N PRO A 446 -21.92 18.12 -7.65
CA PRO A 446 -22.11 17.05 -8.64
C PRO A 446 -20.84 16.54 -9.33
N ASP A 447 -19.72 17.27 -9.25
CA ASP A 447 -18.47 16.88 -9.91
C ASP A 447 -17.28 16.93 -8.92
N ALA A 448 -16.06 16.80 -9.43
CA ALA A 448 -14.81 16.88 -8.68
C ALA A 448 -14.25 18.31 -8.61
N GLY A 449 -13.35 18.55 -7.65
CA GLY A 449 -12.59 19.81 -7.55
C GLY A 449 -13.48 21.02 -7.31
N GLU A 450 -13.23 22.11 -8.04
CA GLU A 450 -13.95 23.39 -7.90
C GLU A 450 -15.42 23.32 -8.32
N HIS A 451 -15.81 22.30 -9.10
CA HIS A 451 -17.19 22.04 -9.50
C HIS A 451 -17.92 21.07 -8.56
N GLY A 452 -17.21 20.52 -7.56
CA GLY A 452 -17.77 19.73 -6.49
C GLY A 452 -18.12 20.55 -5.26
N GLY A 453 -17.87 19.98 -4.09
CA GLY A 453 -17.87 20.70 -2.81
C GLY A 453 -19.24 21.06 -2.26
N LYS A 454 -20.34 20.61 -2.89
CA LYS A 454 -21.70 20.84 -2.43
C LYS A 454 -22.31 19.55 -1.91
N VAL A 455 -23.08 19.63 -0.85
CA VAL A 455 -23.94 18.53 -0.41
C VAL A 455 -25.20 18.56 -1.26
N LEU A 456 -25.37 17.58 -2.14
CA LEU A 456 -26.55 17.44 -2.98
C LEU A 456 -27.74 16.90 -2.19
N TYR A 457 -27.45 16.04 -1.21
CA TYR A 457 -28.45 15.37 -0.40
C TYR A 457 -27.85 14.90 0.92
N SER A 458 -28.62 15.06 2.00
CA SER A 458 -28.38 14.44 3.31
C SER A 458 -29.70 13.92 3.83
N GLY A 459 -29.87 12.60 3.84
CA GLY A 459 -31.14 11.96 4.19
C GLY A 459 -31.07 10.44 4.24
N PRO A 460 -32.20 9.75 4.47
CA PRO A 460 -32.30 8.30 4.28
C PRO A 460 -31.89 7.89 2.86
N VAL A 461 -31.26 6.72 2.71
CA VAL A 461 -30.67 6.26 1.45
C VAL A 461 -31.64 6.33 0.26
N ASP A 462 -32.86 5.82 0.43
CA ASP A 462 -33.88 5.78 -0.63
C ASP A 462 -34.27 7.16 -1.17
N GLY A 463 -34.14 8.22 -0.37
CA GLY A 463 -34.49 9.57 -0.82
C GLY A 463 -33.52 10.13 -1.88
N LEU A 464 -32.30 9.57 -2.00
CA LEU A 464 -31.36 9.94 -3.06
C LEU A 464 -31.92 9.64 -4.45
N ALA A 465 -32.87 8.71 -4.60
CA ALA A 465 -33.53 8.38 -5.85
C ALA A 465 -34.23 9.59 -6.51
N SER A 466 -34.57 10.62 -5.73
CA SER A 466 -35.22 11.85 -6.21
C SER A 466 -34.25 12.95 -6.67
N ILE A 467 -32.94 12.76 -6.48
CA ILE A 467 -31.92 13.81 -6.65
C ILE A 467 -31.25 13.67 -8.02
N ALA A 468 -31.81 14.34 -9.03
CA ALA A 468 -31.38 14.19 -10.43
C ALA A 468 -29.91 14.57 -10.70
N GLU A 469 -29.36 15.51 -9.92
CA GLU A 469 -27.97 15.97 -10.03
C GLU A 469 -26.95 14.96 -9.48
N SER A 470 -27.39 14.00 -8.65
CA SER A 470 -26.51 12.99 -8.06
C SER A 470 -26.02 12.02 -9.13
N VAL A 471 -24.69 11.91 -9.25
CA VAL A 471 -24.06 10.87 -10.08
C VAL A 471 -24.24 9.50 -9.41
N THR A 472 -24.08 9.43 -8.09
CA THR A 472 -24.25 8.22 -7.27
C THR A 472 -25.62 7.58 -7.47
N ARG A 473 -26.69 8.40 -7.54
CA ARG A 473 -28.07 7.96 -7.76
C ARG A 473 -28.19 6.98 -8.93
N ARG A 474 -27.55 7.28 -10.06
CA ARG A 474 -27.67 6.47 -11.29
C ARG A 474 -27.21 5.04 -11.04
N TYR A 475 -26.08 4.86 -10.37
CA TYR A 475 -25.55 3.53 -10.12
C TYR A 475 -26.24 2.82 -8.95
N LEU A 476 -26.74 3.58 -7.97
CA LEU A 476 -27.40 3.02 -6.81
C LEU A 476 -28.79 2.43 -7.15
N PHE A 477 -29.55 3.12 -8.01
CA PHE A 477 -30.95 2.80 -8.31
C PHE A 477 -31.23 2.40 -9.77
N GLU A 478 -30.41 2.81 -10.73
CA GLU A 478 -30.57 2.43 -12.14
C GLU A 478 -29.65 1.21 -12.41
N GLN A 479 -30.10 0.26 -13.24
CA GLN A 479 -29.31 -0.94 -13.53
C GLN A 479 -28.35 -0.72 -14.70
N SER A 480 -27.09 -1.13 -14.50
CA SER A 480 -26.12 -1.32 -15.58
C SER A 480 -26.36 -2.69 -16.23
N GLY A 481 -27.11 -2.71 -17.32
CA GLY A 481 -27.59 -3.96 -17.94
C GLY A 481 -27.05 -4.27 -19.34
N ASN A 482 -26.07 -3.53 -19.85
CA ASN A 482 -25.57 -3.74 -21.22
C ASN A 482 -24.05 -3.88 -21.25
N TYR A 483 -23.59 -5.13 -21.14
CA TYR A 483 -22.18 -5.48 -21.28
C TYR A 483 -21.87 -5.81 -22.74
N PRO A 484 -20.70 -5.43 -23.27
CA PRO A 484 -20.29 -5.82 -24.61
C PRO A 484 -20.17 -7.33 -24.74
N ASP A 485 -20.51 -7.88 -25.91
CA ASP A 485 -20.27 -9.29 -26.19
C ASP A 485 -18.77 -9.60 -26.06
N PRO A 486 -18.38 -10.64 -25.29
CA PRO A 486 -16.98 -10.97 -25.06
C PRO A 486 -16.30 -11.40 -26.36
N ALA A 487 -15.11 -10.85 -26.61
CA ALA A 487 -14.30 -11.23 -27.76
C ALA A 487 -13.87 -12.72 -27.67
N GLN A 488 -13.73 -13.37 -28.83
CA GLN A 488 -13.23 -14.75 -28.91
C GLN A 488 -11.69 -14.75 -28.97
N PRO A 489 -10.99 -15.32 -27.98
CA PRO A 489 -9.53 -15.29 -27.96
C PRO A 489 -8.90 -16.27 -28.96
N GLY A 490 -7.93 -15.78 -29.74
CA GLY A 490 -7.22 -16.60 -30.76
C GLY A 490 -5.85 -17.13 -30.30
N THR A 491 -5.18 -16.44 -29.39
CA THR A 491 -3.80 -16.72 -28.94
C THR A 491 -3.71 -16.71 -27.42
N TRP A 492 -2.77 -17.48 -26.86
CA TRP A 492 -2.70 -17.76 -25.42
C TRP A 492 -1.27 -17.76 -24.90
N ILE A 493 -1.09 -17.28 -23.67
CA ILE A 493 0.05 -17.62 -22.81
C ILE A 493 -0.37 -18.82 -21.96
N GLU A 494 0.50 -19.82 -21.88
CA GLU A 494 0.29 -20.99 -21.02
C GLU A 494 1.44 -21.11 -20.04
N LEU A 495 1.12 -21.21 -18.76
CA LEU A 495 2.07 -21.40 -17.67
C LEU A 495 1.69 -22.66 -16.92
N SER A 496 2.65 -23.55 -16.66
CA SER A 496 2.40 -24.82 -15.96
C SER A 496 3.41 -25.05 -14.85
N GLY A 497 2.95 -25.77 -13.82
CA GLY A 497 3.74 -26.08 -12.63
C GLY A 497 4.15 -24.85 -11.82
N ILE A 498 3.25 -23.86 -11.72
CA ILE A 498 3.48 -22.64 -10.94
C ILE A 498 3.49 -23.00 -9.46
N THR A 499 4.59 -22.70 -8.77
CA THR A 499 4.69 -22.81 -7.31
C THR A 499 5.26 -21.52 -6.71
N MET A 500 4.45 -20.84 -5.91
CA MET A 500 4.82 -19.64 -5.15
C MET A 500 3.76 -19.35 -4.08
N HIS A 501 4.15 -19.08 -2.84
CA HIS A 501 3.23 -18.89 -1.71
C HIS A 501 2.21 -20.04 -1.58
N ASN A 502 0.92 -19.74 -1.70
CA ASN A 502 -0.17 -20.72 -1.66
C ASN A 502 -0.48 -21.34 -3.04
N LEU A 503 0.16 -20.91 -4.13
CA LEU A 503 0.06 -21.57 -5.43
C LEU A 503 0.93 -22.83 -5.42
N ARG A 504 0.33 -23.98 -5.72
CA ARG A 504 1.00 -25.29 -5.70
C ARG A 504 0.75 -26.02 -7.02
N ASP A 505 1.78 -26.21 -7.82
CA ASP A 505 1.72 -26.90 -9.13
C ASP A 505 0.58 -26.39 -10.04
N LEU A 506 0.30 -25.09 -9.99
CA LEU A 506 -0.84 -24.50 -10.70
C LEU A 506 -0.53 -24.37 -12.20
N SER A 507 -1.52 -24.67 -13.04
CA SER A 507 -1.46 -24.42 -14.48
C SER A 507 -2.55 -23.43 -14.89
N VAL A 508 -2.19 -22.44 -15.70
CA VAL A 508 -3.10 -21.37 -16.14
C VAL A 508 -2.89 -21.04 -17.62
N ARG A 509 -3.97 -20.64 -18.29
CA ARG A 509 -3.96 -20.12 -19.66
C ARG A 509 -4.54 -18.70 -19.66
N ILE A 510 -3.82 -17.76 -20.25
CA ILE A 510 -4.21 -16.35 -20.32
C ILE A 510 -4.36 -15.96 -21.80
N PRO A 511 -5.54 -15.52 -22.24
CA PRO A 511 -5.75 -15.15 -23.63
C PRO A 511 -5.07 -13.81 -23.96
N LEU A 512 -4.64 -13.67 -25.21
CA LEU A 512 -4.00 -12.45 -25.73
C LEU A 512 -4.97 -11.65 -26.61
N GLY A 513 -4.77 -10.33 -26.63
CA GLY A 513 -5.55 -9.38 -27.43
C GLY A 513 -6.94 -9.09 -26.87
N VAL A 514 -7.18 -9.40 -25.59
CA VAL A 514 -8.47 -9.26 -24.91
C VAL A 514 -8.27 -8.72 -23.49
N LEU A 515 -9.36 -8.34 -22.83
CA LEU A 515 -9.39 -7.97 -21.41
C LEU A 515 -9.70 -9.21 -20.55
N THR A 516 -8.74 -9.59 -19.71
CA THR A 516 -8.87 -10.72 -18.77
C THR A 516 -8.96 -10.23 -17.34
N ALA A 517 -10.03 -10.58 -16.64
CA ALA A 517 -10.18 -10.35 -15.20
C ALA A 517 -9.76 -11.57 -14.39
N VAL A 518 -8.94 -11.37 -13.36
CA VAL A 518 -8.55 -12.39 -12.38
C VAL A 518 -9.18 -12.03 -11.05
N THR A 519 -10.04 -12.91 -10.54
CA THR A 519 -10.84 -12.65 -9.33
C THR A 519 -10.81 -13.83 -8.36
N GLY A 520 -11.59 -13.72 -7.29
CA GLY A 520 -11.65 -14.65 -6.17
C GLY A 520 -11.54 -13.96 -4.83
N VAL A 521 -11.81 -14.69 -3.74
CA VAL A 521 -11.81 -14.13 -2.36
C VAL A 521 -10.45 -13.57 -1.94
N SER A 522 -10.43 -12.68 -0.94
CA SER A 522 -9.18 -12.12 -0.44
C SER A 522 -8.23 -13.23 0.08
N GLY A 523 -6.95 -13.16 -0.29
CA GLY A 523 -5.96 -14.19 0.04
C GLY A 523 -5.96 -15.44 -0.87
N SER A 524 -6.80 -15.51 -1.91
CA SER A 524 -6.87 -16.69 -2.79
C SER A 524 -5.66 -16.92 -3.70
N GLY A 525 -4.75 -15.94 -3.83
CA GLY A 525 -3.52 -16.04 -4.63
C GLY A 525 -3.49 -15.19 -5.90
N LYS A 526 -4.48 -14.31 -6.14
CA LYS A 526 -4.59 -13.45 -7.34
C LYS A 526 -3.34 -12.61 -7.62
N SER A 527 -2.91 -11.80 -6.65
CA SER A 527 -1.73 -10.93 -6.80
C SER A 527 -0.43 -11.74 -6.88
N THR A 528 -0.36 -12.92 -6.27
CA THR A 528 0.77 -13.85 -6.46
C THR A 528 0.81 -14.33 -7.92
N LEU A 529 -0.33 -14.71 -8.49
CA LEU A 529 -0.40 -15.19 -9.87
C LEU A 529 -0.10 -14.08 -10.89
N VAL A 530 -0.73 -12.92 -10.74
CA VAL A 530 -0.71 -11.84 -11.74
C VAL A 530 0.44 -10.88 -11.51
N SER A 531 0.54 -10.29 -10.31
CA SER A 531 1.49 -9.23 -10.00
C SER A 531 2.90 -9.73 -9.68
N ARG A 532 3.10 -11.04 -9.51
CA ARG A 532 4.42 -11.69 -9.32
C ARG A 532 4.73 -12.69 -10.42
N VAL A 533 4.06 -13.85 -10.44
CA VAL A 533 4.41 -14.95 -11.35
C VAL A 533 4.37 -14.52 -12.81
N LEU A 534 3.22 -13.97 -13.28
CA LEU A 534 3.07 -13.56 -14.67
C LEU A 534 4.07 -12.47 -15.05
N THR A 535 4.22 -11.43 -14.22
CA THR A 535 5.13 -10.33 -14.51
C THR A 535 6.59 -10.77 -14.53
N ASP A 536 7.01 -11.65 -13.62
CA ASP A 536 8.40 -12.09 -13.51
C ASP A 536 8.78 -13.01 -14.67
N VAL A 537 7.87 -13.90 -15.09
CA VAL A 537 8.06 -14.76 -16.27
C VAL A 537 8.20 -13.93 -17.54
N ILE A 538 7.35 -12.92 -17.72
CA ILE A 538 7.38 -12.06 -18.90
C ILE A 538 8.62 -11.15 -18.89
N ALA A 539 8.98 -10.56 -17.75
CA ALA A 539 10.17 -9.71 -17.63
C ALA A 539 11.44 -10.50 -17.99
N ARG A 540 11.58 -11.73 -17.46
CA ARG A 540 12.67 -12.65 -17.81
C ARG A 540 12.69 -12.98 -19.30
N HIS A 541 11.53 -13.24 -19.90
CA HIS A 541 11.44 -13.50 -21.34
C HIS A 541 11.90 -12.32 -22.20
N LEU A 542 11.56 -11.10 -21.79
CA LEU A 542 11.94 -9.87 -22.50
C LEU A 542 13.40 -9.45 -22.24
N GLY A 543 14.14 -10.15 -21.37
CA GLY A 543 15.50 -9.78 -20.98
C GLY A 543 15.56 -8.45 -20.22
N VAL A 544 14.45 -8.06 -19.59
CA VAL A 544 14.37 -6.88 -18.74
C VAL A 544 14.57 -7.37 -17.32
N ASP A 545 15.75 -7.15 -16.75
CA ASP A 545 15.93 -7.25 -15.29
C ASP A 545 14.87 -6.35 -14.64
N ASP A 546 14.35 -6.76 -13.48
CA ASP A 546 13.33 -6.04 -12.69
C ASP A 546 13.88 -4.70 -12.15
N GLU A 547 14.35 -3.83 -13.05
CA GLU A 547 14.53 -2.42 -12.80
C GLU A 547 13.13 -1.85 -12.60
N PRO A 548 12.80 -1.37 -11.38
CA PRO A 548 11.72 -0.41 -11.30
C PRO A 548 12.05 0.67 -12.33
N GLY A 549 11.08 1.01 -13.18
CA GLY A 549 11.31 1.98 -14.25
C GLY A 549 12.01 3.24 -13.73
N PRO A 550 12.64 4.04 -14.61
CA PRO A 550 13.48 5.18 -14.25
C PRO A 550 12.86 6.21 -13.29
N ASP A 551 11.56 6.08 -12.99
CA ASP A 551 10.73 7.03 -12.26
C ASP A 551 10.57 6.71 -10.75
N THR A 552 11.18 5.63 -10.20
CA THR A 552 11.31 5.47 -8.73
C THR A 552 12.54 6.16 -8.14
N VAL A 553 13.40 6.73 -8.98
CA VAL A 553 14.57 7.49 -8.54
C VAL A 553 14.15 8.95 -8.38
N SER A 554 13.49 9.26 -7.27
CA SER A 554 13.64 10.60 -6.71
C SER A 554 15.05 10.70 -6.14
N ASP A 555 15.86 11.66 -6.62
CA ASP A 555 17.20 12.00 -6.13
C ASP A 555 17.24 12.52 -4.66
N ASP A 556 16.17 12.32 -3.89
CA ASP A 556 16.01 12.86 -2.55
C ASP A 556 16.36 11.81 -1.50
N ALA A 557 17.64 11.81 -1.13
CA ALA A 557 18.17 11.17 0.07
C ALA A 557 17.78 12.01 1.30
N ASP A 558 16.57 11.85 1.81
CA ASP A 558 16.27 12.14 3.22
C ASP A 558 14.97 11.45 3.63
N ASP A 559 15.07 10.17 3.96
CA ASP A 559 14.10 9.55 4.86
C ASP A 559 14.79 8.53 5.77
N SER A 560 15.07 8.96 6.99
CA SER A 560 15.55 8.12 8.09
C SER A 560 14.47 7.19 8.68
N THR A 561 13.27 7.13 8.10
CA THR A 561 12.18 6.23 8.53
C THR A 561 11.81 5.14 7.53
N ALA A 562 12.66 4.88 6.53
CA ALA A 562 12.67 3.65 5.74
C ALA A 562 13.09 2.43 6.62
N VAL A 563 12.31 2.16 7.66
CA VAL A 563 12.44 1.02 8.56
C VAL A 563 11.56 -0.08 7.98
N LEU A 564 12.20 -1.10 7.39
CA LEU A 564 11.65 -2.44 7.17
C LEU A 564 10.45 -2.56 6.19
N ALA A 565 10.44 -1.78 5.11
CA ALA A 565 9.63 -2.10 3.92
C ALA A 565 10.31 -3.15 3.00
N ASP A 566 11.29 -3.89 3.52
CA ASP A 566 12.03 -4.96 2.82
C ASP A 566 11.26 -6.29 2.82
N GLY A 567 10.00 -6.24 2.39
CA GLY A 567 9.12 -7.40 2.21
C GLY A 567 9.07 -7.91 0.77
N ARG A 568 10.06 -7.62 -0.09
CA ARG A 568 10.20 -8.46 -1.28
C ARG A 568 10.72 -9.80 -0.79
N ASP A 569 9.81 -10.75 -0.59
CA ASP A 569 10.17 -12.16 -0.51
C ASP A 569 11.13 -12.44 -1.66
N THR A 570 12.35 -12.86 -1.32
CA THR A 570 13.38 -13.31 -2.26
C THR A 570 13.05 -14.68 -2.85
N ILE A 571 11.82 -15.16 -2.60
CA ILE A 571 11.30 -16.42 -3.13
C ILE A 571 10.96 -16.19 -4.60
N GLU A 572 11.81 -16.72 -5.49
CA GLU A 572 11.51 -16.72 -6.92
C GLU A 572 10.38 -17.71 -7.25
N PRO A 573 9.45 -17.35 -8.15
CA PRO A 573 8.41 -18.27 -8.56
C PRO A 573 9.01 -19.41 -9.39
N THR A 574 8.68 -20.64 -9.01
CA THR A 574 8.99 -21.83 -9.83
C THR A 574 7.91 -21.98 -10.88
N VAL A 575 8.32 -22.10 -12.14
CA VAL A 575 7.44 -22.37 -13.29
C VAL A 575 8.10 -23.45 -14.13
N VAL A 576 7.40 -24.58 -14.32
CA VAL A 576 7.95 -25.77 -15.00
C VAL A 576 8.03 -25.55 -16.51
N SER A 577 7.00 -24.95 -17.10
CA SER A 577 6.97 -24.65 -18.54
C SER A 577 6.17 -23.38 -18.84
N SER A 578 6.58 -22.68 -19.89
CA SER A 578 5.90 -21.50 -20.41
C SER A 578 5.83 -21.54 -21.94
N HIS A 579 4.64 -21.26 -22.49
CA HIS A 579 4.37 -21.21 -23.92
C HIS A 579 3.65 -19.91 -24.31
N GLY A 580 3.77 -19.48 -25.56
CA GLY A 580 3.09 -18.29 -26.09
C GLY A 580 3.73 -16.94 -25.74
N LEU A 581 4.84 -16.92 -25.01
CA LEU A 581 5.50 -15.67 -24.57
C LEU A 581 6.02 -14.80 -25.73
N GLY A 582 6.40 -15.42 -26.85
CA GLY A 582 6.97 -14.72 -28.01
C GLY A 582 6.01 -13.76 -28.73
N HIS A 583 4.72 -13.76 -28.36
CA HIS A 583 3.74 -12.78 -28.83
C HIS A 583 3.82 -11.44 -28.08
N ILE A 584 4.50 -11.38 -26.93
CA ILE A 584 4.63 -10.18 -26.12
C ILE A 584 5.92 -9.46 -26.46
N ASN A 585 5.85 -8.16 -26.73
CA ASN A 585 7.03 -7.32 -26.97
C ASN A 585 7.35 -6.40 -25.79
N ARG A 586 6.36 -6.18 -24.91
CA ARG A 586 6.47 -5.21 -23.83
C ARG A 586 5.57 -5.58 -22.66
N LEU A 587 6.06 -5.38 -21.44
CA LEU A 587 5.29 -5.46 -20.21
C LEU A 587 5.11 -4.06 -19.63
N VAL A 588 3.89 -3.73 -19.22
CA VAL A 588 3.56 -2.53 -18.45
C VAL A 588 2.84 -2.97 -17.18
N ARG A 589 3.38 -2.57 -16.02
CA ARG A 589 2.80 -2.87 -14.70
C ARG A 589 2.23 -1.58 -14.11
N VAL A 590 0.97 -1.60 -13.70
CA VAL A 590 0.30 -0.46 -13.09
C VAL A 590 -0.32 -0.86 -11.75
N ASP A 591 0.39 -0.55 -10.67
CA ASP A 591 -0.04 -0.80 -9.29
C ASP A 591 -0.45 0.51 -8.57
N GLN A 592 -1.02 0.35 -7.38
CA GLN A 592 -1.45 1.47 -6.52
C GLN A 592 -0.31 2.09 -5.69
N THR A 593 0.95 1.69 -5.92
CA THR A 593 2.05 2.31 -5.17
C THR A 593 2.09 3.81 -5.43
N PRO A 594 2.38 4.66 -4.44
CA PRO A 594 2.44 6.09 -4.66
C PRO A 594 3.41 6.44 -5.80
N ILE A 595 3.06 7.42 -6.64
CA ILE A 595 3.97 7.91 -7.71
C ILE A 595 5.24 8.55 -7.13
N GLY A 596 5.24 8.89 -5.84
CA GLY A 596 6.39 9.31 -5.07
C GLY A 596 6.04 9.37 -3.59
N ARG A 597 7.06 9.31 -2.73
CA ARG A 597 6.89 9.28 -1.26
C ARG A 597 7.18 10.62 -0.59
N THR A 598 7.67 11.60 -1.34
CA THR A 598 8.03 12.92 -0.82
C THR A 598 7.16 14.01 -1.45
N PRO A 599 6.99 15.17 -0.78
CA PRO A 599 6.27 16.31 -1.33
C PRO A 599 6.86 16.94 -2.61
N ARG A 600 8.12 16.60 -2.92
CA ARG A 600 8.80 17.00 -4.16
C ARG A 600 8.25 16.27 -5.38
N SER A 601 7.80 15.03 -5.20
CA SER A 601 7.11 14.29 -6.26
C SER A 601 5.70 14.84 -6.46
N ASN A 602 5.32 15.12 -7.70
CA ASN A 602 3.99 15.63 -8.06
C ASN A 602 3.59 15.20 -9.47
N LEU A 603 2.36 15.55 -9.86
CA LEU A 603 1.80 15.19 -11.17
C LEU A 603 2.68 15.65 -12.35
N ALA A 604 3.15 16.90 -12.31
CA ALA A 604 3.95 17.47 -13.39
C ALA A 604 5.33 16.82 -13.54
N THR A 605 6.00 16.51 -12.42
CA THR A 605 7.30 15.83 -12.44
C THR A 605 7.18 14.40 -12.95
N TYR A 606 6.19 13.65 -12.47
CA TYR A 606 6.00 12.25 -12.85
C TYR A 606 5.67 12.05 -14.33
N THR A 607 4.84 12.93 -14.89
CA THR A 607 4.44 12.85 -16.31
C THR A 607 5.48 13.42 -17.28
N GLY A 608 6.58 13.99 -16.78
CA GLY A 608 7.56 14.73 -17.57
C GLY A 608 7.07 16.09 -18.07
N LEU A 609 5.83 16.49 -17.77
CA LEU A 609 5.25 17.78 -18.13
C LEU A 609 6.06 18.95 -17.56
N PHE A 610 6.65 18.77 -16.37
CA PHE A 610 7.45 19.79 -15.71
C PHE A 610 8.65 20.23 -16.54
N ASP A 611 9.30 19.32 -17.28
CA ASP A 611 10.42 19.67 -18.16
C ASP A 611 10.00 20.58 -19.31
N VAL A 612 8.79 20.38 -19.84
CA VAL A 612 8.21 21.23 -20.87
C VAL A 612 7.94 22.62 -20.30
N ILE A 613 7.35 22.71 -19.11
CA ILE A 613 7.07 23.97 -18.41
C ILE A 613 8.38 24.72 -18.11
N ARG A 614 9.41 24.06 -17.57
CA ARG A 614 10.70 24.69 -17.27
C ARG A 614 11.38 25.26 -18.52
N LYS A 615 11.30 24.56 -19.65
CA LYS A 615 11.82 25.05 -20.94
C LYS A 615 11.04 26.25 -21.46
N LEU A 616 9.72 26.28 -21.26
CA LEU A 616 8.88 27.43 -21.61
C LEU A 616 9.31 28.69 -20.83
N PHE A 617 9.46 28.59 -19.50
CA PHE A 617 9.89 29.72 -18.66
C PHE A 617 11.31 30.19 -18.95
N ALA A 618 12.27 29.26 -19.16
CA ALA A 618 13.62 29.62 -19.58
C ALA A 618 13.68 30.24 -20.99
N GLY A 619 12.65 30.01 -21.81
CA GLY A 619 12.49 30.63 -23.13
C GLY A 619 12.05 32.09 -23.09
N HIS A 620 11.53 32.58 -21.96
CA HIS A 620 10.99 33.93 -21.83
C HIS A 620 12.10 35.00 -21.98
N PRO A 621 11.86 36.15 -22.66
CA PRO A 621 12.88 37.17 -22.89
C PRO A 621 13.62 37.62 -21.62
N THR A 622 12.88 37.94 -20.55
CA THR A 622 13.46 38.35 -19.26
C THR A 622 14.30 37.25 -18.61
N ALA A 623 13.91 35.98 -18.77
CA ALA A 623 14.70 34.86 -18.26
C ALA A 623 16.01 34.71 -19.03
N ARG A 624 15.99 34.88 -20.36
CA ARG A 624 17.19 34.87 -21.21
C ARG A 624 18.13 36.02 -20.90
N GLU A 625 17.62 37.23 -20.71
CA GLU A 625 18.41 38.40 -20.32
C GLU A 625 19.12 38.20 -18.98
N ARG A 626 18.46 37.55 -18.02
CA ARG A 626 19.04 37.20 -16.70
C ARG A 626 19.92 35.94 -16.72
N GLY A 627 20.09 35.29 -17.87
CA GLY A 627 20.89 34.06 -18.00
C GLY A 627 20.28 32.83 -17.31
N TYR A 628 18.96 32.83 -17.08
CA TYR A 628 18.30 31.73 -16.39
C TYR A 628 18.11 30.53 -17.32
N SER A 629 18.61 29.37 -16.87
CA SER A 629 18.42 28.08 -17.53
C SER A 629 17.17 27.37 -17.00
N PRO A 630 16.70 26.27 -17.65
CA PRO A 630 15.64 25.44 -17.09
C PRO A 630 15.93 24.89 -15.69
N GLY A 631 17.20 24.86 -15.26
CA GLY A 631 17.59 24.48 -13.89
C GLY A 631 17.13 25.49 -12.84
N ARG A 632 17.10 26.80 -13.15
CA ARG A 632 16.58 27.83 -12.23
C ARG A 632 15.10 27.61 -11.90
N PHE A 633 14.35 27.09 -12.86
CA PHE A 633 12.92 26.79 -12.72
C PHE A 633 12.62 25.39 -12.18
N SER A 634 13.63 24.68 -11.66
CA SER A 634 13.43 23.39 -11.00
C SER A 634 13.47 23.59 -9.48
N PHE A 635 12.43 23.12 -8.78
CA PHE A 635 12.41 23.11 -7.32
C PHE A 635 13.28 21.97 -6.72
N ASN A 636 13.75 21.02 -7.53
CA ASN A 636 14.57 19.89 -7.08
C ASN A 636 16.06 20.22 -6.97
N VAL A 637 16.54 21.32 -7.57
CA VAL A 637 17.95 21.72 -7.56
C VAL A 637 18.13 23.10 -6.95
N THR A 638 19.32 23.37 -6.43
CA THR A 638 19.66 24.69 -5.89
C THR A 638 19.67 25.76 -6.99
N GLY A 639 19.39 27.00 -6.60
CA GLY A 639 19.40 28.16 -7.50
C GLY A 639 18.09 28.96 -7.44
N GLY A 640 16.99 28.40 -7.92
CA GLY A 640 15.68 29.10 -7.92
C GLY A 640 14.67 28.59 -6.90
N ARG A 641 14.91 27.41 -6.30
CA ARG A 641 14.07 26.87 -5.23
C ARG A 641 14.12 27.73 -3.96
N CYS A 642 13.10 27.59 -3.11
CA CYS A 642 13.12 28.10 -1.75
C CYS A 642 14.10 27.28 -0.91
N ASP A 643 15.02 27.93 -0.20
CA ASP A 643 16.04 27.25 0.61
C ASP A 643 15.48 26.68 1.91
N GLU A 644 14.46 27.31 2.50
CA GLU A 644 13.87 26.89 3.79
C GLU A 644 13.20 25.51 3.71
N CYS A 645 12.38 25.28 2.69
CA CYS A 645 11.74 23.98 2.45
C CYS A 645 12.48 23.15 1.41
N GLU A 646 13.62 23.65 0.92
CA GLU A 646 14.40 23.04 -0.16
C GLU A 646 13.52 22.59 -1.35
N GLY A 647 12.57 23.42 -1.75
CA GLY A 647 11.65 23.18 -2.87
C GLY A 647 10.47 22.21 -2.60
N ALA A 648 10.33 21.66 -1.39
CA ALA A 648 9.18 20.83 -1.03
C ALA A 648 7.85 21.63 -0.97
N GLY A 649 7.94 22.91 -0.61
CA GLY A 649 6.78 23.80 -0.41
C GLY A 649 6.03 23.57 0.92
N VAL A 650 6.34 22.50 1.64
CA VAL A 650 5.77 22.17 2.95
C VAL A 650 6.87 21.88 3.95
N ILE A 651 6.56 22.02 5.23
CA ILE A 651 7.39 21.61 6.36
C ILE A 651 6.63 20.51 7.11
N THR A 652 7.29 19.38 7.34
CA THR A 652 6.73 18.26 8.10
C THR A 652 7.07 18.42 9.57
N ILE A 653 6.05 18.33 10.42
CA ILE A 653 6.15 18.48 11.86
C ILE A 653 5.95 17.09 12.47
N GLY A 654 7.04 16.52 12.99
CA GLY A 654 7.01 15.27 13.73
C GLY A 654 6.31 15.45 15.08
N MET A 655 5.26 14.66 15.34
CA MET A 655 4.52 14.68 16.60
C MET A 655 4.84 13.42 17.42
N LEU A 656 5.03 13.59 18.73
CA LEU A 656 5.42 12.49 19.63
C LEU A 656 4.37 11.36 19.75
N PHE A 657 3.09 11.69 19.61
CA PHE A 657 1.97 10.75 19.87
C PHE A 657 0.91 10.75 18.76
N LEU A 658 1.14 11.48 17.67
CA LEU A 658 0.22 11.64 16.55
C LEU A 658 0.97 11.41 15.23
N PRO A 659 0.25 11.07 14.15
CA PRO A 659 0.83 11.06 12.82
C PRO A 659 1.49 12.40 12.49
N GLU A 660 2.54 12.37 11.68
CA GLU A 660 3.19 13.59 11.20
C GLU A 660 2.20 14.46 10.43
N ALA A 661 2.20 15.77 10.71
CA ALA A 661 1.43 16.74 9.94
C ALA A 661 2.35 17.54 9.04
N SER A 662 1.82 18.02 7.91
CA SER A 662 2.54 18.90 6.99
C SER A 662 1.83 20.24 6.93
N ALA A 663 2.60 21.33 7.01
CA ALA A 663 2.09 22.69 6.87
C ALA A 663 2.78 23.41 5.70
N PRO A 664 2.15 24.40 5.05
CA PRO A 664 2.82 25.22 4.04
C PRO A 664 4.09 25.88 4.59
N CYS A 665 5.14 25.92 3.78
CA CYS A 665 6.40 26.54 4.17
C CYS A 665 6.19 28.03 4.51
N PRO A 666 6.66 28.52 5.67
CA PRO A 666 6.45 29.92 6.08
C PRO A 666 7.22 30.92 5.20
N ALA A 667 8.33 30.51 4.59
CA ALA A 667 9.17 31.40 3.78
C ALA A 667 8.64 31.63 2.36
N CYS A 668 8.09 30.60 1.72
CA CYS A 668 7.57 30.68 0.34
C CYS A 668 6.06 30.50 0.24
N THR A 669 5.36 30.34 1.37
CA THR A 669 3.91 30.11 1.45
C THR A 669 3.39 28.99 0.53
N GLY A 670 4.21 27.95 0.33
CA GLY A 670 3.89 26.82 -0.55
C GLY A 670 4.36 26.96 -2.00
N ALA A 671 4.90 28.13 -2.41
CA ALA A 671 5.27 28.39 -3.80
C ALA A 671 6.48 27.59 -4.29
N ARG A 672 7.30 27.01 -3.40
CA ARG A 672 8.52 26.21 -3.69
C ARG A 672 9.72 26.98 -4.26
N TYR A 673 9.56 28.24 -4.63
CA TYR A 673 10.62 29.06 -5.25
C TYR A 673 10.95 30.32 -4.45
N ASN A 674 12.12 30.89 -4.72
CA ASN A 674 12.50 32.21 -4.24
C ASN A 674 11.82 33.33 -5.07
N ALA A 675 11.74 34.53 -4.48
CA ALA A 675 11.04 35.67 -5.07
C ALA A 675 11.57 36.04 -6.48
N GLU A 676 12.89 36.05 -6.67
CA GLU A 676 13.53 36.38 -7.95
C GLU A 676 13.12 35.47 -9.11
N THR A 677 12.81 34.20 -8.80
CA THR A 677 12.35 33.22 -9.82
C THR A 677 10.88 33.44 -10.17
N LEU A 678 10.07 33.85 -9.20
CA LEU A 678 8.64 34.14 -9.36
C LEU A 678 8.37 35.44 -10.16
N GLU A 679 9.37 36.31 -10.30
CA GLU A 679 9.28 37.51 -11.15
C GLU A 679 9.17 37.20 -12.65
N ILE A 680 9.55 35.99 -13.08
CA ILE A 680 9.42 35.58 -14.49
C ILE A 680 7.98 35.12 -14.74
N LEU A 681 7.25 35.89 -15.55
CA LEU A 681 5.86 35.64 -15.88
C LEU A 681 5.73 35.25 -17.36
N VAL A 682 5.13 34.09 -17.63
CA VAL A 682 4.70 33.70 -18.98
C VAL A 682 3.19 33.92 -19.04
N ASP A 683 2.72 34.73 -20.00
CA ASP A 683 1.30 35.11 -20.13
C ASP A 683 0.66 35.60 -18.82
N GLY A 684 1.44 36.35 -18.02
CA GLY A 684 0.99 36.92 -16.74
C GLY A 684 0.94 35.93 -15.57
N ARG A 685 1.54 34.73 -15.70
CA ARG A 685 1.59 33.69 -14.67
C ARG A 685 3.02 33.32 -14.33
N SER A 686 3.34 33.24 -13.04
CA SER A 686 4.61 32.69 -12.56
C SER A 686 4.62 31.17 -12.68
N ILE A 687 5.79 30.56 -12.53
CA ILE A 687 5.89 29.09 -12.55
C ILE A 687 5.11 28.44 -11.39
N ALA A 688 5.04 29.11 -10.23
CA ALA A 688 4.24 28.63 -9.11
C ALA A 688 2.73 28.69 -9.42
N ASP A 689 2.27 29.74 -10.12
CA ASP A 689 0.87 29.84 -10.55
C ASP A 689 0.51 28.71 -11.52
N VAL A 690 1.39 28.40 -12.48
CA VAL A 690 1.17 27.29 -13.42
C VAL A 690 1.16 25.94 -12.70
N LEU A 691 2.01 25.75 -11.69
CA LEU A 691 1.97 24.54 -10.86
C LEU A 691 0.73 24.47 -9.97
N ALA A 692 0.10 25.61 -9.64
CA ALA A 692 -1.13 25.65 -8.86
C ALA A 692 -2.40 25.42 -9.71
N MET A 693 -2.31 25.49 -11.04
CA MET A 693 -3.42 25.23 -11.96
C MET A 693 -3.91 23.78 -11.87
N THR A 694 -5.22 23.60 -12.04
CA THR A 694 -5.81 22.28 -12.30
C THR A 694 -5.36 21.76 -13.66
N VAL A 695 -5.52 20.45 -13.92
CA VAL A 695 -5.24 19.87 -15.24
C VAL A 695 -6.08 20.54 -16.33
N ASP A 696 -7.33 20.89 -16.04
CA ASP A 696 -8.19 21.61 -16.98
C ASP A 696 -7.68 23.02 -17.27
N ASP A 697 -7.37 23.82 -16.25
CA ASP A 697 -6.84 25.17 -16.44
C ASP A 697 -5.50 25.14 -17.19
N ALA A 698 -4.64 24.18 -16.83
CA ALA A 698 -3.36 24.00 -17.48
C ALA A 698 -3.51 23.57 -18.95
N ARG A 699 -4.51 22.75 -19.27
CA ARG A 699 -4.82 22.34 -20.64
C ARG A 699 -5.20 23.54 -21.50
N ASP A 700 -6.04 24.42 -20.97
CA ASP A 700 -6.44 25.64 -21.68
C ASP A 700 -5.26 26.62 -21.81
N PHE A 701 -4.49 26.83 -20.73
CA PHE A 701 -3.32 27.70 -20.69
C PHE A 701 -2.19 27.23 -21.64
N LEU A 702 -1.89 25.92 -21.65
CA LEU A 702 -0.79 25.32 -22.42
C LEU A 702 -1.24 24.72 -23.77
N ASN A 703 -2.45 25.02 -24.25
CA ASN A 703 -2.98 24.46 -25.51
C ASN A 703 -2.08 24.79 -26.72
N HIS A 704 -1.35 25.90 -26.66
CA HIS A 704 -0.39 26.33 -27.69
C HIS A 704 0.95 25.57 -27.64
N VAL A 705 1.18 24.71 -26.63
CA VAL A 705 2.39 23.91 -26.44
C VAL A 705 2.09 22.43 -26.75
N PRO A 706 2.40 21.91 -27.95
CA PRO A 706 1.98 20.57 -28.38
C PRO A 706 2.42 19.43 -27.45
N ALA A 707 3.64 19.53 -26.90
CA ALA A 707 4.18 18.54 -25.98
C ALA A 707 3.41 18.49 -24.65
N ALA A 708 2.94 19.63 -24.14
CA ALA A 708 2.14 19.70 -22.92
C ALA A 708 0.70 19.22 -23.18
N LYS A 709 0.12 19.65 -24.30
CA LYS A 709 -1.25 19.32 -24.69
C LYS A 709 -1.50 17.81 -24.70
N LYS A 710 -0.62 17.02 -25.31
CA LYS A 710 -0.75 15.56 -25.36
C LYS A 710 -0.81 14.93 -23.97
N SER A 711 0.05 15.37 -23.05
CA SER A 711 0.08 14.84 -21.67
C SER A 711 -1.17 15.25 -20.88
N LEU A 712 -1.63 16.49 -21.04
CA LEU A 712 -2.82 17.01 -20.37
C LEU A 712 -4.11 16.36 -20.90
N ASP A 713 -4.24 16.17 -22.21
CA ASP A 713 -5.38 15.46 -22.81
C ASP A 713 -5.51 14.03 -22.25
N MET A 714 -4.40 13.32 -22.06
CA MET A 714 -4.40 11.98 -21.45
C MET A 714 -4.83 12.01 -19.99
N LEU A 715 -4.39 13.00 -19.20
CA LEU A 715 -4.82 13.18 -17.82
C LEU A 715 -6.32 13.51 -17.70
N VAL A 716 -6.84 14.31 -18.63
CA VAL A 716 -8.28 14.58 -18.74
C VAL A 716 -9.05 13.30 -19.06
N GLU A 717 -8.56 12.50 -20.01
CA GLU A 717 -9.21 11.26 -20.44
C GLU A 717 -9.32 10.22 -19.32
N VAL A 718 -8.29 10.09 -18.47
CA VAL A 718 -8.34 9.22 -17.29
C VAL A 718 -9.12 9.83 -16.10
N GLY A 719 -9.73 11.01 -16.27
CA GLY A 719 -10.60 11.63 -15.28
C GLY A 719 -9.89 12.38 -14.15
N LEU A 720 -8.68 12.89 -14.39
CA LEU A 720 -7.87 13.61 -13.39
C LEU A 720 -7.90 15.14 -13.56
N ARG A 721 -8.99 15.66 -14.13
CA ARG A 721 -9.18 17.07 -14.50
C ARG A 721 -8.99 18.05 -13.32
N TYR A 722 -9.38 17.63 -12.13
CA TYR A 722 -9.38 18.45 -10.91
C TYR A 722 -8.02 18.51 -10.20
N LEU A 723 -7.08 17.61 -10.51
CA LEU A 723 -5.78 17.60 -9.84
C LEU A 723 -4.96 18.82 -10.24
N ARG A 724 -4.17 19.34 -9.29
CA ARG A 724 -3.23 20.42 -9.60
C ARG A 724 -1.90 19.87 -10.08
N LEU A 725 -1.24 20.55 -11.02
CA LEU A 725 0.03 20.11 -11.60
C LEU A 725 1.14 19.90 -10.55
N GLY A 726 1.20 20.79 -9.57
CA GLY A 726 2.15 20.77 -8.46
C GLY A 726 1.64 20.05 -7.21
N GLN A 727 0.47 19.40 -7.24
CA GLN A 727 -0.08 18.68 -6.10
C GLN A 727 0.86 17.56 -5.66
N SER A 728 1.17 17.52 -4.37
CA SER A 728 2.08 16.53 -3.80
C SER A 728 1.59 15.11 -4.05
N ALA A 729 2.48 14.22 -4.47
CA ALA A 729 2.23 12.79 -4.63
C ALA A 729 1.75 12.14 -3.32
N THR A 730 2.19 12.65 -2.16
CA THR A 730 1.76 12.13 -0.85
C THR A 730 0.29 12.37 -0.57
N THR A 731 -0.32 13.37 -1.22
CA THR A 731 -1.73 13.74 -1.06
C THR A 731 -2.65 13.09 -2.08
N LEU A 732 -2.10 12.44 -3.12
CA LEU A 732 -2.91 11.72 -4.11
C LEU A 732 -3.45 10.43 -3.51
N SER A 733 -4.68 10.05 -3.85
CA SER A 733 -5.24 8.73 -3.51
C SER A 733 -4.51 7.60 -4.27
N GLY A 734 -4.71 6.35 -3.86
CA GLY A 734 -4.16 5.18 -4.58
C GLY A 734 -4.65 5.12 -6.03
N GLY A 735 -5.97 5.26 -6.24
CA GLY A 735 -6.58 5.29 -7.56
C GLY A 735 -6.19 6.52 -8.40
N GLU A 736 -5.94 7.68 -7.79
CA GLU A 736 -5.36 8.84 -8.51
C GLU A 736 -3.93 8.54 -8.98
N ALA A 737 -3.06 8.05 -8.09
CA ALA A 737 -1.70 7.68 -8.43
C ALA A 737 -1.65 6.64 -9.57
N GLN A 738 -2.52 5.64 -9.53
CA GLN A 738 -2.62 4.62 -10.57
C GLN A 738 -3.05 5.20 -11.93
N ARG A 739 -4.05 6.08 -11.94
CA ARG A 739 -4.50 6.75 -13.17
C ARG A 739 -3.43 7.68 -13.75
N VAL A 740 -2.60 8.32 -12.92
CA VAL A 740 -1.43 9.09 -13.38
C VAL A 740 -0.41 8.19 -14.09
N LYS A 741 -0.11 7.01 -13.52
CA LYS A 741 0.78 6.02 -14.16
C LYS A 741 0.23 5.55 -15.51
N LEU A 742 -1.05 5.21 -15.54
CA LEU A 742 -1.74 4.80 -16.77
C LEU A 742 -1.67 5.91 -17.83
N ALA A 743 -1.97 7.16 -17.46
CA ALA A 743 -1.87 8.30 -18.37
C ALA A 743 -0.44 8.52 -18.90
N SER A 744 0.59 8.33 -18.07
CA SER A 744 2.00 8.41 -18.49
C SER A 744 2.35 7.33 -19.53
N GLU A 745 1.82 6.10 -19.34
CA GLU A 745 2.06 4.99 -20.25
C GLU A 745 1.31 5.14 -21.59
N LEU A 746 0.08 5.66 -21.56
CA LEU A 746 -0.71 5.96 -22.77
C LEU A 746 -0.06 7.02 -23.68
N GLN A 747 0.80 7.89 -23.12
CA GLN A 747 1.53 8.87 -23.92
C GLN A 747 2.63 8.23 -24.79
N ARG A 748 3.14 7.06 -24.39
CA ARG A 748 4.27 6.39 -25.03
C ARG A 748 3.79 5.54 -26.22
N VAL A 749 3.69 6.14 -27.40
CA VAL A 749 3.38 5.40 -28.65
C VAL A 749 4.56 4.51 -29.01
N ARG A 750 4.38 3.19 -28.98
CA ARG A 750 5.37 2.21 -29.44
C ARG A 750 4.65 1.10 -30.20
N SER A 751 5.33 0.57 -31.23
CA SER A 751 4.85 -0.56 -32.03
C SER A 751 5.05 -1.88 -31.28
N GLY A 752 4.15 -2.83 -31.49
CA GLY A 752 4.23 -4.18 -30.94
C GLY A 752 3.18 -4.44 -29.88
N HIS A 753 2.99 -5.72 -29.56
CA HIS A 753 1.96 -6.16 -28.65
C HIS A 753 2.41 -5.97 -27.19
N THR A 754 1.68 -5.13 -26.46
CA THR A 754 1.98 -4.83 -25.05
C THR A 754 1.03 -5.60 -24.13
N LEU A 755 1.59 -6.21 -23.08
CA LEU A 755 0.85 -6.77 -21.97
C LEU A 755 0.75 -5.73 -20.85
N TYR A 756 -0.46 -5.26 -20.56
CA TYR A 756 -0.76 -4.39 -19.43
C TYR A 756 -1.25 -5.24 -18.26
N VAL A 757 -0.57 -5.15 -17.13
CA VAL A 757 -0.94 -5.83 -15.87
C VAL A 757 -1.34 -4.77 -14.86
N LEU A 758 -2.60 -4.83 -14.40
CA LEU A 758 -3.15 -3.91 -13.41
C LEU A 758 -3.57 -4.67 -12.15
N ASP A 759 -3.19 -4.15 -10.99
CA ASP A 759 -3.61 -4.72 -9.69
C ASP A 759 -4.72 -3.83 -9.10
N GLU A 760 -5.92 -4.39 -8.99
CA GLU A 760 -7.14 -3.76 -8.45
C GLU A 760 -7.35 -2.30 -8.92
N PRO A 761 -7.56 -2.08 -10.23
CA PRO A 761 -7.60 -0.74 -10.80
C PRO A 761 -8.83 0.09 -10.43
N THR A 762 -9.89 -0.52 -9.89
CA THR A 762 -11.10 0.19 -9.44
C THR A 762 -11.11 0.53 -7.95
N THR A 763 -10.11 0.09 -7.18
CA THR A 763 -10.06 0.34 -5.74
C THR A 763 -10.12 1.84 -5.43
N GLY A 764 -11.12 2.23 -4.65
CA GLY A 764 -11.35 3.63 -4.28
C GLY A 764 -11.86 4.52 -5.41
N LEU A 765 -12.38 3.94 -6.49
CA LEU A 765 -13.03 4.69 -7.56
C LEU A 765 -14.55 4.64 -7.42
N HIS A 766 -15.18 5.78 -7.65
CA HIS A 766 -16.62 5.84 -7.84
C HIS A 766 -17.02 5.07 -9.11
N PRO A 767 -18.19 4.40 -9.18
CA PRO A 767 -18.62 3.66 -10.37
C PRO A 767 -18.54 4.46 -11.69
N ALA A 768 -18.88 5.75 -11.67
CA ALA A 768 -18.70 6.64 -12.82
C ALA A 768 -17.23 6.82 -13.28
N ASP A 769 -16.28 6.75 -12.36
CA ASP A 769 -14.85 6.79 -12.67
C ASP A 769 -14.36 5.42 -13.15
N VAL A 770 -14.96 4.32 -12.67
CA VAL A 770 -14.76 2.96 -13.19
C VAL A 770 -15.18 2.88 -14.65
N ASP A 771 -16.35 3.40 -15.03
CA ASP A 771 -16.81 3.43 -16.42
C ASP A 771 -15.82 4.16 -17.34
N ARG A 772 -15.31 5.32 -16.88
CA ARG A 772 -14.28 6.08 -17.63
C ARG A 772 -12.99 5.27 -17.80
N LEU A 773 -12.55 4.60 -16.74
CA LEU A 773 -11.38 3.74 -16.79
C LEU A 773 -11.56 2.58 -17.77
N MET A 774 -12.74 1.95 -17.78
CA MET A 774 -13.05 0.87 -18.70
C MET A 774 -13.04 1.31 -20.16
N VAL A 775 -13.46 2.54 -20.47
CA VAL A 775 -13.31 3.11 -21.82
C VAL A 775 -11.84 3.16 -22.23
N VAL A 776 -10.96 3.60 -21.34
CA VAL A 776 -9.51 3.68 -21.59
C VAL A 776 -8.91 2.29 -21.78
N LEU A 777 -9.23 1.32 -20.91
CA LEU A 777 -8.73 -0.05 -21.01
C LEU A 777 -9.20 -0.74 -22.30
N ARG A 778 -10.45 -0.51 -22.73
CA ARG A 778 -10.94 -1.05 -24.01
C ARG A 778 -10.25 -0.44 -25.21
N ARG A 779 -9.83 0.83 -25.16
CA ARG A 779 -9.01 1.43 -26.23
C ARG A 779 -7.67 0.73 -26.37
N LEU A 780 -7.04 0.32 -25.26
CA LEU A 780 -5.81 -0.46 -25.29
C LEU A 780 -6.01 -1.81 -26.00
N VAL A 781 -7.09 -2.51 -25.65
CA VAL A 781 -7.45 -3.80 -26.28
C VAL A 781 -7.78 -3.62 -27.76
N ALA A 782 -8.53 -2.58 -28.12
CA ALA A 782 -8.83 -2.25 -29.52
C ALA A 782 -7.58 -1.91 -30.35
N ALA A 783 -6.50 -1.48 -29.70
CA ALA A 783 -5.18 -1.29 -30.31
C ALA A 783 -4.33 -2.59 -30.29
N GLU A 784 -4.97 -3.76 -30.22
CA GLU A 784 -4.38 -5.10 -30.24
C GLU A 784 -3.44 -5.40 -29.05
N ASN A 785 -3.60 -4.72 -27.92
CA ASN A 785 -2.87 -5.04 -26.68
C ASN A 785 -3.65 -6.02 -25.81
N THR A 786 -2.96 -6.64 -24.85
CA THR A 786 -3.59 -7.48 -23.82
C THR A 786 -3.69 -6.72 -22.51
N VAL A 787 -4.83 -6.78 -21.84
CA VAL A 787 -5.03 -6.21 -20.51
C VAL A 787 -5.39 -7.34 -19.55
N VAL A 788 -4.57 -7.56 -18.52
CA VAL A 788 -4.84 -8.50 -17.43
C VAL A 788 -4.98 -7.69 -16.15
N LEU A 789 -6.11 -7.83 -15.48
CA LEU A 789 -6.41 -7.11 -14.25
C LEU A 789 -6.78 -8.06 -13.12
N VAL A 790 -6.29 -7.77 -11.91
CA VAL A 790 -6.85 -8.35 -10.68
C VAL A 790 -8.05 -7.48 -10.30
N GLU A 791 -9.22 -8.09 -10.10
CA GLU A 791 -10.44 -7.33 -9.77
C GLU A 791 -11.41 -8.06 -8.84
N HIS A 792 -12.23 -7.26 -8.17
CA HIS A 792 -13.36 -7.64 -7.33
C HIS A 792 -14.65 -6.90 -7.69
N ASP A 793 -14.58 -5.83 -8.50
CA ASP A 793 -15.77 -5.12 -8.97
C ASP A 793 -16.52 -5.96 -10.03
N MET A 794 -17.76 -6.34 -9.70
CA MET A 794 -18.57 -7.22 -10.55
C MET A 794 -18.93 -6.57 -11.89
N SER A 795 -18.99 -5.24 -11.99
CA SER A 795 -19.28 -4.56 -13.25
C SER A 795 -18.11 -4.66 -14.22
N VAL A 796 -16.87 -4.53 -13.71
CA VAL A 796 -15.66 -4.75 -14.52
C VAL A 796 -15.54 -6.21 -14.93
N ILE A 797 -15.71 -7.13 -13.98
CA ILE A 797 -15.65 -8.58 -14.22
C ILE A 797 -16.70 -9.01 -15.25
N ALA A 798 -17.95 -8.56 -15.11
CA ALA A 798 -19.03 -8.84 -16.06
C ALA A 798 -18.73 -8.31 -17.46
N SER A 799 -17.98 -7.21 -17.56
CA SER A 799 -17.59 -6.61 -18.82
C SER A 799 -16.37 -7.26 -19.48
N ALA A 800 -15.66 -8.16 -18.79
CA ALA A 800 -14.43 -8.75 -19.29
C ALA A 800 -14.67 -9.77 -20.41
N ASP A 801 -13.68 -9.93 -21.28
CA ASP A 801 -13.74 -10.94 -22.36
C ASP A 801 -13.46 -12.34 -21.80
N TRP A 802 -12.60 -12.41 -20.77
CA TRP A 802 -12.23 -13.64 -20.09
C TRP A 802 -12.08 -13.42 -18.58
N MET A 803 -12.36 -14.46 -17.81
CA MET A 803 -12.29 -14.46 -16.36
C MET A 803 -11.52 -15.68 -15.85
N ILE A 804 -10.75 -15.50 -14.78
CA ILE A 804 -10.08 -16.56 -14.04
C ILE A 804 -10.44 -16.38 -12.55
N ASP A 805 -11.16 -17.34 -11.99
CA ASP A 805 -11.57 -17.33 -10.58
C ASP A 805 -10.67 -18.22 -9.73
N LEU A 806 -10.04 -17.63 -8.70
CA LEU A 806 -9.17 -18.31 -7.74
C LEU A 806 -9.86 -18.53 -6.40
N GLY A 807 -9.71 -19.73 -5.85
CA GLY A 807 -10.30 -20.08 -4.55
C GLY A 807 -9.99 -21.52 -4.12
N PRO A 808 -10.91 -22.18 -3.37
CA PRO A 808 -12.21 -21.66 -2.92
C PRO A 808 -12.13 -20.67 -1.75
N GLY A 809 -11.00 -20.61 -1.04
CA GLY A 809 -10.77 -19.73 0.12
C GLY A 809 -9.50 -18.88 -0.01
N GLY A 810 -9.12 -18.23 1.09
CA GLY A 810 -7.82 -17.57 1.25
C GLY A 810 -6.77 -18.48 1.89
N GLY A 811 -5.48 -18.10 1.78
CA GLY A 811 -4.38 -18.83 2.40
C GLY A 811 -4.21 -20.23 1.80
N ASP A 812 -4.03 -21.24 2.66
CA ASP A 812 -3.84 -22.65 2.26
C ASP A 812 -5.08 -23.29 1.63
N ASN A 813 -6.26 -22.71 1.88
CA ASN A 813 -7.51 -23.10 1.24
C ASN A 813 -7.73 -22.40 -0.12
N GLY A 814 -6.75 -21.61 -0.59
CA GLY A 814 -6.76 -20.94 -1.88
C GLY A 814 -5.82 -21.58 -2.90
N GLY A 815 -5.37 -20.77 -3.85
CA GLY A 815 -4.31 -21.13 -4.80
C GLY A 815 -4.73 -22.08 -5.93
N ARG A 816 -6.03 -22.32 -6.09
CA ARG A 816 -6.60 -23.16 -7.16
C ARG A 816 -7.45 -22.32 -8.09
N ILE A 817 -7.45 -22.64 -9.38
CA ILE A 817 -8.41 -22.09 -10.34
C ILE A 817 -9.70 -22.90 -10.21
N ILE A 818 -10.78 -22.24 -9.80
CA ILE A 818 -12.10 -22.86 -9.65
C ILE A 818 -12.84 -22.85 -10.98
N ALA A 819 -12.74 -21.74 -11.70
CA ALA A 819 -13.33 -21.58 -13.02
C ALA A 819 -12.46 -20.67 -13.89
N SER A 820 -12.48 -20.93 -15.20
CA SER A 820 -11.87 -20.05 -16.19
C SER A 820 -12.69 -20.09 -17.47
N GLY A 821 -13.08 -18.93 -17.97
CA GLY A 821 -14.06 -18.84 -19.05
C GLY A 821 -14.54 -17.42 -19.30
N GLN A 822 -15.51 -17.29 -20.20
CA GLN A 822 -16.29 -16.05 -20.31
C GLN A 822 -17.10 -15.82 -19.03
N PRO A 823 -17.34 -14.56 -18.61
CA PRO A 823 -18.04 -14.26 -17.36
C PRO A 823 -19.39 -14.98 -17.21
N ALA A 824 -20.19 -15.05 -18.28
CA ALA A 824 -21.48 -15.75 -18.27
C ALA A 824 -21.36 -17.25 -17.96
N ILE A 825 -20.29 -17.92 -18.44
CA ILE A 825 -20.04 -19.34 -18.18
C ILE A 825 -19.56 -19.53 -16.74
N VAL A 826 -18.66 -18.66 -16.27
CA VAL A 826 -18.13 -18.74 -14.91
C VAL A 826 -19.24 -18.50 -13.87
N ALA A 827 -20.21 -17.64 -14.17
CA ALA A 827 -21.36 -17.35 -13.32
C ALA A 827 -22.25 -18.57 -13.00
N GLU A 828 -22.16 -19.66 -13.78
CA GLU A 828 -22.90 -20.91 -13.57
C GLU A 828 -22.14 -21.93 -12.70
N THR A 829 -20.92 -21.60 -12.25
CA THR A 829 -20.07 -22.54 -11.50
C THR A 829 -20.47 -22.59 -10.01
N ALA A 830 -20.93 -23.75 -9.53
CA ALA A 830 -21.42 -23.91 -8.16
C ALA A 830 -20.36 -23.70 -7.05
N ASP A 831 -19.12 -24.12 -7.30
CA ASP A 831 -18.03 -24.08 -6.30
C ASP A 831 -17.31 -22.71 -6.24
N SER A 832 -17.71 -21.75 -7.09
CA SER A 832 -17.14 -20.41 -7.15
C SER A 832 -17.82 -19.47 -6.15
N ALA A 833 -17.02 -18.88 -5.25
CA ALA A 833 -17.49 -17.84 -4.34
C ALA A 833 -17.94 -16.57 -5.10
N THR A 834 -17.45 -16.37 -6.32
CA THR A 834 -17.77 -15.20 -7.16
C THR A 834 -19.01 -15.41 -8.01
N ALA A 835 -19.28 -16.64 -8.45
CA ALA A 835 -20.35 -16.95 -9.41
C ALA A 835 -21.73 -16.43 -8.97
N ALA A 836 -22.10 -16.57 -7.69
CA ALA A 836 -23.39 -16.10 -7.19
C ALA A 836 -23.55 -14.56 -7.22
N TYR A 837 -22.46 -13.80 -7.11
CA TYR A 837 -22.46 -12.34 -7.22
C TYR A 837 -22.50 -11.92 -8.68
N LEU A 838 -21.70 -12.57 -9.52
CA LEU A 838 -21.67 -12.32 -10.96
C LEU A 838 -23.01 -12.65 -11.62
N CYS A 839 -23.64 -13.76 -11.26
CA CYS A 839 -24.96 -14.16 -11.75
C CYS A 839 -26.03 -13.11 -11.41
N ARG A 840 -26.04 -12.59 -10.17
CA ARG A 840 -26.92 -11.48 -9.77
C ARG A 840 -26.68 -10.21 -10.58
N HIS A 841 -25.43 -9.94 -10.95
CA HIS A 841 -25.04 -8.77 -11.73
C HIS A 841 -25.38 -8.89 -13.22
N LEU A 842 -25.35 -10.12 -13.76
CA LEU A 842 -25.69 -10.43 -15.16
C LEU A 842 -27.19 -10.66 -15.39
N ALA A 843 -27.96 -10.97 -14.34
CA ALA A 843 -29.37 -11.28 -14.46
C ALA A 843 -30.17 -10.09 -15.02
N PRO A 844 -30.97 -10.28 -16.09
CA PRO A 844 -31.88 -9.25 -16.57
C PRO A 844 -32.97 -8.99 -15.52
N SER A 845 -33.34 -7.73 -15.32
CA SER A 845 -34.31 -7.31 -14.30
C SER A 845 -35.61 -8.12 -14.36
N ALA A 846 -36.04 -8.69 -13.24
CA ALA A 846 -37.45 -9.01 -13.06
C ALA A 846 -38.21 -7.68 -12.96
N VAL A 847 -39.08 -7.43 -13.94
CA VAL A 847 -39.94 -6.24 -14.06
C VAL A 847 -40.98 -6.19 -12.94
#